data_AF-A0A3M4LPG7-F1
#
_entry.id   AF-A0A3M4LPG7-F1
#
_cell.length_a   1.000
_cell.length_b   1.000
_cell.length_c   1.000
_cell.angle_alpha   90.00
_cell.angle_beta   90.00
_cell.angle_gamma   90.00
#
_symmetry.space_group_name_H-M   'P 1'
#
loop_
_entity.id
_entity.type
_entity.pdbx_description
1 polymer ?
#
loop_
_entity_poly.entity_id
_entity_poly.type
_entity_poly.pdbx_seq_one_letter_code
_entity_poly.pdbx_strand_id
1 'polypeptide(L)'
;MNTRPSRLILYKTTKTLLRSLTILLAVTFSLTILAEEDVIYDDKEVLLPSANQEKDTDIFQTSARGVIAESLAWKIRGIGIFSGGENTYQVPIVEDQTNELRRKGELHRRNPNIPTRVYLAVGDTVILETKDYPTPTTQCFAYTFANFDKPYNFSETNGVRLLKNSNTLYKATLPGMLMLACVDIDKNMSNWSSVGAAVTINTSPSHKNTSLYIYGLTPPGDWPKIAKSPDPSGQVYLFNGRTVMAFPAAVASLHADKNIDAMMQEHLIITTRYDQLNGFAWQIDNPMDTIAFSMYQASFNVCCAAWYSNGLIGINFGGNRITSHWGDWHEYGHQNQEAWRWRGIREVSNNLFSLEACQMLTGKKTENFTRCHSRFGSFITSDPEAVGRFLAMDGLPENPTNPADQTLLMLAQLYVSFPDWHAQLARDFRVAYARGDNAADFSTDQQMMDWFAINSSRVVGRDLRGFFDKWKFPYSAESRQAIADLQLPQPIKPSVQYSVDWTLSAQPTLEGVIPVPLLKHSLGLVAYGKEEGPTSLQMVENESYTKLTTLVVGSKRVPYSVVLRGTLRRGECEGEGPMHGIGTCAGQDHNVYWKLRYVPSDNLLPLPDDNYEGVLRLGIRAAYDENWGGTLTVPIKLAVSKNQ
;
A
#
# COMPACT_ATOMS: atom_id res chain seq x y z
N MET A 1 -57.22 0.26 15.07
CA MET A 1 -58.18 -0.53 15.88
C MET A 1 -57.39 -1.36 16.86
N ASN A 2 -57.26 -0.86 18.09
CA ASN A 2 -57.99 -1.34 19.28
C ASN A 2 -57.52 -2.73 19.76
N THR A 3 -57.20 -3.01 21.01
CA THR A 3 -56.93 -2.24 22.23
C THR A 3 -56.43 -3.29 23.23
N ARG A 4 -55.38 -2.95 23.99
CA ARG A 4 -55.03 -3.36 25.37
C ARG A 4 -56.26 -3.72 26.29
N PRO A 5 -56.10 -4.18 27.56
CA PRO A 5 -54.97 -4.84 28.26
C PRO A 5 -55.35 -5.87 29.39
N SER A 6 -54.33 -6.47 30.02
CA SER A 6 -54.09 -6.73 31.48
C SER A 6 -55.21 -7.11 32.47
N ARG A 7 -54.93 -8.11 33.33
CA ARG A 7 -54.70 -8.00 34.80
C ARG A 7 -54.64 -9.37 35.51
N LEU A 8 -53.65 -9.59 36.39
CA LEU A 8 -53.77 -9.89 37.84
C LEU A 8 -52.36 -10.22 38.42
N ILE A 9 -51.71 -9.35 39.22
CA ILE A 9 -51.75 -9.18 40.70
C ILE A 9 -51.07 -10.36 41.45
N LEU A 10 -49.85 -10.26 42.00
CA LEU A 10 -49.25 -9.53 43.16
C LEU A 10 -49.30 -10.25 44.54
N TYR A 11 -48.11 -10.69 44.99
CA TYR A 11 -47.41 -10.39 46.28
C TYR A 11 -47.63 -11.19 47.59
N LYS A 12 -46.48 -11.53 48.22
CA LYS A 12 -46.06 -11.17 49.62
C LYS A 12 -44.53 -11.41 49.78
N THR A 13 -43.70 -10.35 49.91
CA THR A 13 -43.06 -9.70 51.12
C THR A 13 -41.77 -10.40 51.61
N THR A 14 -40.61 -9.79 51.99
CA THR A 14 -40.16 -8.45 52.49
C THR A 14 -38.58 -8.40 52.44
N LYS A 15 -37.84 -7.44 51.83
CA LYS A 15 -37.26 -6.12 52.31
C LYS A 15 -36.57 -6.16 53.70
N THR A 16 -35.36 -5.66 54.04
CA THR A 16 -34.44 -4.59 53.52
C THR A 16 -33.11 -4.55 54.34
N LEU A 17 -31.93 -4.18 53.78
CA LEU A 17 -31.03 -3.03 54.15
C LEU A 17 -29.52 -3.17 53.77
N LEU A 18 -29.11 -2.32 52.82
CA LEU A 18 -27.92 -1.43 52.70
C LEU A 18 -26.45 -1.80 53.07
N ARG A 19 -25.57 -1.48 52.09
CA ARG A 19 -24.20 -0.88 52.10
C ARG A 19 -22.94 -1.76 51.98
N SER A 20 -22.33 -1.62 50.79
CA SER A 20 -20.89 -1.44 50.49
C SER A 20 -19.92 -2.63 50.60
N LEU A 21 -19.46 -3.17 49.46
CA LEU A 21 -18.09 -3.01 48.90
C LEU A 21 -17.87 -3.97 47.70
N THR A 22 -17.40 -3.38 46.61
CA THR A 22 -16.49 -3.85 45.54
C THR A 22 -16.00 -5.32 45.52
N ILE A 23 -16.02 -5.94 44.32
CA ILE A 23 -15.05 -6.89 43.67
C ILE A 23 -15.86 -7.68 42.61
N LEU A 24 -15.87 -7.29 41.33
CA LEU A 24 -14.89 -7.57 40.27
C LEU A 24 -14.72 -9.08 39.96
N LEU A 25 -15.31 -9.55 38.85
CA LEU A 25 -14.70 -10.60 38.02
C LEU A 25 -15.13 -10.38 36.56
N ALA A 26 -14.36 -9.53 35.87
CA ALA A 26 -14.27 -9.51 34.43
C ALA A 26 -13.33 -10.64 34.02
N VAL A 27 -13.76 -11.53 33.12
CA VAL A 27 -12.87 -12.48 32.45
C VAL A 27 -12.17 -11.72 31.34
N THR A 28 -10.96 -11.27 31.64
CA THR A 28 -9.99 -10.71 30.70
C THR A 28 -9.33 -11.83 29.90
N PHE A 29 -9.52 -11.85 28.58
CA PHE A 29 -8.50 -12.38 27.67
C PHE A 29 -7.59 -11.22 27.31
N SER A 30 -6.50 -11.09 28.06
CA SER A 30 -5.37 -10.22 27.72
C SER A 30 -4.50 -10.96 26.73
N LEU A 31 -4.61 -10.61 25.43
CA LEU A 31 -3.50 -10.79 24.50
C LEU A 31 -2.49 -9.68 24.83
N THR A 32 -1.53 -9.98 25.70
CA THR A 32 -0.32 -9.18 25.82
C THR A 32 0.49 -9.40 24.55
N ILE A 33 0.29 -8.53 23.57
CA ILE A 33 1.30 -8.25 22.55
C ILE A 33 2.42 -7.57 23.32
N LEU A 34 3.56 -8.25 23.44
CA LEU A 34 4.79 -7.61 23.87
C LEU A 34 5.08 -6.52 22.83
N ALA A 35 4.91 -5.26 23.22
CA ALA A 35 5.44 -4.12 22.51
C ALA A 35 6.97 -4.27 22.56
N GLU A 36 7.55 -4.71 21.44
CA GLU A 36 8.98 -4.64 21.21
C GLU A 36 9.36 -3.15 21.20
N GLU A 37 10.43 -2.80 21.92
CA GLU A 37 10.80 -1.45 22.32
C GLU A 37 10.87 -0.46 21.14
N ASP A 38 10.20 0.70 21.26
CA ASP A 38 10.14 1.82 20.30
C ASP A 38 11.47 2.59 20.13
N VAL A 39 12.62 1.90 20.04
CA VAL A 39 13.96 2.52 19.97
C VAL A 39 14.27 3.08 18.58
N ILE A 40 13.43 2.82 17.58
CA ILE A 40 13.73 3.08 16.16
C ILE A 40 13.53 4.57 15.73
N TYR A 41 12.88 5.41 16.53
CA TYR A 41 12.40 6.75 16.08
C TYR A 41 13.04 7.97 16.75
N ASP A 42 14.10 7.81 17.54
CA ASP A 42 14.71 8.92 18.32
C ASP A 42 15.84 9.68 17.61
N ASP A 43 16.22 9.29 16.38
CA ASP A 43 17.23 10.03 15.61
C ASP A 43 16.63 11.30 14.98
N LYS A 44 16.98 12.45 15.56
CA LYS A 44 16.63 13.80 15.07
C LYS A 44 17.45 14.28 13.86
N GLU A 45 18.27 13.41 13.25
CA GLU A 45 18.92 13.70 11.97
C GLU A 45 18.07 13.18 10.81
N VAL A 46 17.13 14.01 10.35
CA VAL A 46 16.49 13.84 9.04
C VAL A 46 17.34 14.55 7.99
N LEU A 47 17.65 13.79 6.94
CA LEU A 47 18.47 14.20 5.82
C LEU A 47 17.79 15.33 5.05
N LEU A 48 18.51 16.43 4.92
CA LEU A 48 18.33 17.41 3.88
C LEU A 48 18.90 16.84 2.57
N PRO A 49 18.18 16.84 1.44
CA PRO A 49 18.84 17.01 0.16
C PRO A 49 19.47 18.40 0.18
N SER A 50 20.78 18.46 -0.05
CA SER A 50 21.52 19.70 -0.13
C SER A 50 20.93 20.63 -1.20
N ALA A 51 20.74 21.88 -0.79
CA ALA A 51 20.59 23.10 -1.60
C ALA A 51 19.41 23.17 -2.59
N ASN A 52 18.51 24.12 -2.27
CA ASN A 52 17.63 24.79 -3.22
C ASN A 52 18.40 25.17 -4.50
N GLN A 53 18.07 24.54 -5.62
CA GLN A 53 18.07 25.23 -6.89
C GLN A 53 16.63 25.27 -7.39
N GLU A 54 16.11 26.50 -7.48
CA GLU A 54 14.92 26.83 -8.27
C GLU A 54 15.12 26.28 -9.69
N LYS A 55 14.51 25.13 -9.96
CA LYS A 55 14.07 24.78 -11.31
C LYS A 55 12.56 24.68 -11.23
N ASP A 56 11.90 25.66 -11.83
CA ASP A 56 10.55 25.53 -12.36
C ASP A 56 10.53 24.25 -13.19
N THR A 57 10.12 23.16 -12.55
CA THR A 57 9.88 21.89 -13.20
C THR A 57 8.38 21.73 -13.11
N ASP A 58 7.73 21.59 -14.25
CA ASP A 58 6.31 21.30 -14.31
C ASP A 58 6.10 19.89 -13.73
N ILE A 59 5.87 19.81 -12.42
CA ILE A 59 5.99 18.60 -11.59
C ILE A 59 4.92 17.55 -11.94
N PHE A 60 3.93 17.91 -12.75
CA PHE A 60 2.88 16.99 -13.20
C PHE A 60 3.24 16.19 -14.46
N GLN A 61 4.40 16.41 -15.10
CA GLN A 61 4.77 15.74 -16.36
C GLN A 61 5.75 14.58 -16.25
N THR A 62 6.31 14.26 -15.09
CA THR A 62 7.23 13.11 -14.96
C THR A 62 6.48 11.86 -14.48
N SER A 63 6.60 10.76 -15.24
CA SER A 63 6.17 9.43 -14.82
C SER A 63 7.09 8.94 -13.71
N ALA A 64 6.88 9.42 -12.49
CA ALA A 64 7.57 8.93 -11.31
C ALA A 64 7.24 7.44 -11.16
N ARG A 65 8.24 6.56 -11.33
CA ARG A 65 8.09 5.12 -11.12
C ARG A 65 8.86 4.71 -9.87
N GLY A 66 8.19 3.99 -8.98
CA GLY A 66 8.76 3.42 -7.77
C GLY A 66 8.35 4.16 -6.49
N VAL A 67 8.26 3.40 -5.40
CA VAL A 67 7.65 3.85 -4.14
C VAL A 67 8.24 5.15 -3.58
N ILE A 68 9.55 5.35 -3.67
CA ILE A 68 10.22 6.55 -3.16
C ILE A 68 9.92 7.78 -4.02
N ALA A 69 10.00 7.66 -5.34
CA ALA A 69 9.72 8.76 -6.26
C ALA A 69 8.25 9.20 -6.16
N GLU A 70 7.33 8.25 -6.08
CA GLU A 70 5.90 8.54 -5.92
C GLU A 70 5.56 9.09 -4.53
N SER A 71 6.20 8.60 -3.46
CA SER A 71 6.05 9.18 -2.12
C SER A 71 6.54 10.64 -2.08
N LEU A 72 7.63 10.94 -2.81
CA LEU A 72 8.12 12.32 -2.97
C LEU A 72 7.11 13.18 -3.74
N ALA A 73 6.48 12.66 -4.79
CA ALA A 73 5.45 13.39 -5.54
C ALA A 73 4.26 13.78 -4.63
N TRP A 74 3.84 12.89 -3.72
CA TRP A 74 2.82 13.21 -2.71
C TRP A 74 3.26 14.29 -1.72
N LYS A 75 4.51 14.24 -1.24
CA LYS A 75 5.08 15.28 -0.39
C LYS A 75 5.10 16.64 -1.11
N ILE A 76 5.54 16.66 -2.37
CA ILE A 76 5.57 17.88 -3.19
C ILE A 76 4.15 18.41 -3.43
N ARG A 77 3.16 17.55 -3.71
CA ARG A 77 1.74 17.95 -3.78
C ARG A 77 1.30 18.63 -2.47
N GLY A 78 1.65 18.04 -1.33
CA GLY A 78 1.38 18.62 -0.01
C GLY A 78 1.94 20.03 0.15
N ILE A 79 3.20 20.25 -0.23
CA ILE A 79 3.83 21.58 -0.22
C ILE A 79 3.13 22.54 -1.20
N GLY A 80 2.86 22.06 -2.43
CA GLY A 80 2.24 22.82 -3.50
C GLY A 80 0.88 23.41 -3.10
N ILE A 81 0.06 22.65 -2.37
CA ILE A 81 -1.24 23.09 -1.85
C ILE A 81 -1.14 24.36 -1.00
N PHE A 82 -0.05 24.56 -0.27
CA PHE A 82 0.14 25.68 0.67
C PHE A 82 1.21 26.68 0.20
N SER A 83 1.62 26.61 -1.07
CA SER A 83 2.70 27.43 -1.63
C SER A 83 2.36 28.92 -1.76
N GLY A 84 1.06 29.28 -1.79
CA GLY A 84 0.60 30.66 -1.95
C GLY A 84 0.65 31.53 -0.69
N GLY A 85 1.05 30.98 0.46
CA GLY A 85 1.10 31.69 1.74
C GLY A 85 0.03 31.24 2.74
N GLU A 86 -0.07 31.93 3.88
CA GLU A 86 -0.87 31.48 5.04
C GLU A 86 -2.38 31.35 4.74
N ASN A 87 -2.90 32.18 3.83
CA ASN A 87 -4.32 32.28 3.52
C ASN A 87 -4.65 31.94 2.05
N THR A 88 -3.72 31.29 1.33
CA THR A 88 -3.89 30.97 -0.08
C THR A 88 -3.62 29.49 -0.31
N TYR A 89 -4.58 28.82 -0.93
CA TYR A 89 -4.57 27.38 -1.15
C TYR A 89 -4.61 27.08 -2.64
N GLN A 90 -3.68 26.25 -3.11
CA GLN A 90 -3.68 25.68 -4.46
C GLN A 90 -4.44 24.35 -4.42
N VAL A 91 -5.76 24.41 -4.58
CA VAL A 91 -6.65 23.26 -4.38
C VAL A 91 -6.62 22.37 -5.62
N PRO A 92 -6.07 21.14 -5.54
CA PRO A 92 -5.99 20.26 -6.70
C PRO A 92 -7.39 19.79 -7.08
N ILE A 93 -7.66 19.78 -8.38
CA ILE A 93 -8.86 19.16 -8.95
C ILE A 93 -8.68 17.65 -8.88
N VAL A 94 -9.63 16.96 -8.25
CA VAL A 94 -9.66 15.50 -8.16
C VAL A 94 -10.90 14.93 -8.83
N GLU A 95 -10.94 13.63 -9.08
CA GLU A 95 -12.13 12.98 -9.63
C GLU A 95 -13.26 12.95 -8.60
N ASP A 96 -14.52 13.09 -9.04
CA ASP A 96 -15.68 12.84 -8.16
C ASP A 96 -15.58 11.45 -7.50
N GLN A 97 -15.91 11.38 -6.22
CA GLN A 97 -15.76 10.16 -5.41
C GLN A 97 -16.49 8.94 -6.00
N THR A 98 -17.64 9.14 -6.66
CA THR A 98 -18.41 8.05 -7.28
C THR A 98 -17.74 7.57 -8.56
N ASN A 99 -17.23 8.51 -9.35
CA ASN A 99 -16.52 8.22 -10.59
C ASN A 99 -15.20 7.49 -10.29
N GLU A 100 -14.45 7.98 -9.31
CA GLU A 100 -13.20 7.37 -8.86
C GLU A 100 -13.41 5.95 -8.34
N LEU A 101 -14.43 5.74 -7.48
CA LEU A 101 -14.80 4.41 -6.99
C LEU A 101 -15.06 3.42 -8.13
N ARG A 102 -15.85 3.85 -9.12
CA ARG A 102 -16.19 3.02 -10.29
C ARG A 102 -14.98 2.74 -11.17
N ARG A 103 -14.12 3.73 -11.39
CA ARG A 103 -12.89 3.61 -12.17
C ARG A 103 -11.94 2.61 -11.56
N LYS A 104 -11.67 2.75 -10.26
CA LYS A 104 -10.75 1.88 -9.53
C LYS A 104 -11.28 0.45 -9.42
N GLY A 105 -12.60 0.27 -9.54
CA GLY A 105 -13.25 -0.99 -9.23
C GLY A 105 -13.03 -1.33 -7.75
N GLU A 106 -13.23 -0.37 -6.86
CA GLU A 106 -13.05 -0.52 -5.41
C GLU A 106 -14.39 -0.36 -4.66
N LEU A 107 -14.37 -0.51 -3.33
CA LEU A 107 -15.55 -0.44 -2.47
C LEU A 107 -15.68 0.86 -1.66
N HIS A 108 -14.58 1.60 -1.50
CA HIS A 108 -14.51 2.73 -0.59
C HIS A 108 -14.30 4.04 -1.34
N ARG A 109 -15.13 5.04 -1.00
CA ARG A 109 -15.00 6.41 -1.50
C ARG A 109 -13.97 7.13 -0.65
N ARG A 110 -13.04 7.84 -1.29
CA ARG A 110 -11.98 8.63 -0.64
C ARG A 110 -12.35 10.11 -0.54
N ASN A 111 -11.72 10.86 0.36
CA ASN A 111 -12.07 12.26 0.61
C ASN A 111 -11.39 13.23 -0.39
N PRO A 112 -12.12 14.09 -1.12
CA PRO A 112 -11.51 15.09 -2.00
C PRO A 112 -11.04 16.36 -1.26
N ASN A 113 -11.45 16.54 0.00
CA ASN A 113 -11.28 17.80 0.72
C ASN A 113 -9.90 17.93 1.36
N ILE A 114 -9.16 18.99 1.01
CA ILE A 114 -7.88 19.34 1.63
C ILE A 114 -8.10 20.07 2.96
N PRO A 115 -7.23 19.88 3.97
CA PRO A 115 -7.29 20.65 5.20
C PRO A 115 -6.86 22.10 4.97
N THR A 116 -7.37 23.03 5.79
CA THR A 116 -6.88 24.41 5.82
C THR A 116 -6.37 24.79 7.21
N ARG A 117 -5.74 25.96 7.32
CA ARG A 117 -5.29 26.53 8.60
C ARG A 117 -6.42 27.19 9.38
N VAL A 118 -7.64 27.23 8.85
CA VAL A 118 -8.75 28.01 9.38
C VAL A 118 -9.66 27.16 10.25
N TYR A 119 -9.83 27.58 11.51
CA TYR A 119 -10.85 27.06 12.41
C TYR A 119 -12.01 28.05 12.51
N LEU A 120 -13.24 27.56 12.44
CA LEU A 120 -14.45 28.38 12.57
C LEU A 120 -15.30 27.89 13.75
N ALA A 121 -15.75 28.80 14.61
CA ALA A 121 -16.84 28.55 15.54
C ALA A 121 -18.20 28.82 14.87
N VAL A 122 -19.29 28.34 15.48
CA VAL A 122 -20.64 28.63 14.97
C VAL A 122 -20.88 30.14 14.93
N GLY A 123 -21.26 30.64 13.77
CA GLY A 123 -21.51 32.06 13.52
C GLY A 123 -20.33 32.83 12.93
N ASP A 124 -19.10 32.30 13.01
CA ASP A 124 -17.92 32.91 12.40
C ASP A 124 -18.09 33.00 10.88
N THR A 125 -17.49 34.02 10.27
CA THR A 125 -17.53 34.25 8.83
C THR A 125 -16.14 34.37 8.24
N VAL A 126 -15.96 33.82 7.04
CA VAL A 126 -14.74 33.97 6.23
C VAL A 126 -15.14 34.30 4.79
N ILE A 127 -14.38 35.17 4.13
CA ILE A 127 -14.56 35.43 2.69
C ILE A 127 -13.66 34.47 1.93
N LEU A 128 -14.24 33.77 0.96
CA LEU A 128 -13.53 32.85 0.07
C LEU A 128 -13.48 33.46 -1.33
N GLU A 129 -12.28 33.86 -1.77
CA GLU A 129 -12.05 34.29 -3.14
C GLU A 129 -11.60 33.09 -3.96
N THR A 130 -12.41 32.67 -4.92
CA THR A 130 -12.08 31.57 -5.84
C THR A 130 -11.66 32.13 -7.19
N LYS A 131 -10.45 31.79 -7.64
CA LYS A 131 -9.95 32.17 -8.96
C LYS A 131 -10.60 31.31 -10.07
N ASP A 132 -10.12 31.45 -11.30
CA ASP A 132 -10.65 30.69 -12.42
C ASP A 132 -10.31 29.20 -12.29
N TYR A 133 -11.10 28.35 -12.95
CA TYR A 133 -10.86 26.90 -13.00
C TYR A 133 -11.22 26.33 -14.39
N PRO A 134 -10.55 25.24 -14.81
CA PRO A 134 -10.27 24.97 -16.23
C PRO A 134 -11.45 24.41 -17.02
N THR A 135 -12.42 23.76 -16.37
CA THR A 135 -13.49 23.04 -17.09
C THR A 135 -14.89 23.41 -16.57
N PRO A 136 -15.94 23.34 -17.42
CA PRO A 136 -17.33 23.50 -16.97
C PRO A 136 -17.80 22.41 -15.99
N THR A 137 -17.14 21.26 -15.98
CA THR A 137 -17.41 20.15 -15.06
C THR A 137 -16.63 20.24 -13.75
N THR A 138 -15.69 21.19 -13.63
CA THR A 138 -15.03 21.47 -12.35
C THR A 138 -16.03 22.14 -11.40
N GLN A 139 -16.14 21.60 -10.19
CA GLN A 139 -16.94 22.17 -9.11
C GLN A 139 -16.09 22.29 -7.85
N CYS A 140 -15.98 23.50 -7.31
CA CYS A 140 -15.29 23.75 -6.05
C CYS A 140 -16.28 24.00 -4.92
N PHE A 141 -15.88 23.62 -3.71
CA PHE A 141 -16.69 23.67 -2.51
C PHE A 141 -15.86 24.01 -1.28
N ALA A 142 -16.54 24.58 -0.29
CA ALA A 142 -16.05 24.78 1.06
C ALA A 142 -16.97 24.12 2.07
N TYR A 143 -16.38 23.52 3.10
CA TYR A 143 -17.08 22.80 4.16
C TYR A 143 -16.44 23.08 5.52
N THR A 144 -17.23 23.02 6.59
CA THR A 144 -16.69 22.97 7.95
C THR A 144 -16.82 21.56 8.50
N PHE A 145 -15.71 21.04 9.02
CA PHE A 145 -15.56 19.69 9.53
C PHE A 145 -15.37 19.69 11.03
N ALA A 146 -16.41 19.24 11.74
CA ALA A 146 -16.45 19.24 13.20
C ALA A 146 -15.86 17.98 13.84
N ASN A 147 -15.90 16.85 13.14
CA ASN A 147 -15.58 15.54 13.70
C ASN A 147 -14.98 14.63 12.61
N PHE A 148 -13.74 14.19 12.81
CA PHE A 148 -13.01 13.30 11.91
C PHE A 148 -13.12 11.82 12.29
N ASP A 149 -13.96 11.46 13.26
CA ASP A 149 -14.07 10.10 13.83
C ASP A 149 -15.24 9.31 13.27
N LYS A 150 -16.09 9.98 12.49
CA LYS A 150 -17.24 9.37 11.84
C LYS A 150 -17.33 9.84 10.39
N PRO A 151 -17.86 9.00 9.49
CA PRO A 151 -18.16 9.42 8.14
C PRO A 151 -19.15 10.59 8.16
N TYR A 152 -19.04 11.46 7.18
CA TYR A 152 -19.89 12.63 7.04
C TYR A 152 -20.70 12.54 5.74
N ASN A 153 -21.98 12.84 5.86
CA ASN A 153 -22.83 13.09 4.70
C ASN A 153 -22.84 14.59 4.37
N PHE A 154 -22.99 14.94 3.09
CA PHE A 154 -23.04 16.34 2.66
C PHE A 154 -24.10 17.18 3.39
N SER A 155 -25.23 16.57 3.77
CA SER A 155 -26.30 17.21 4.56
C SER A 155 -25.93 17.53 6.00
N GLU A 156 -24.88 16.90 6.53
CA GLU A 156 -24.38 17.08 7.90
C GLU A 156 -23.17 18.02 7.94
N THR A 157 -22.68 18.44 6.76
CA THR A 157 -21.60 19.41 6.61
C THR A 157 -22.16 20.78 6.27
N ASN A 158 -21.52 21.85 6.74
CA ASN A 158 -21.84 23.21 6.32
C ASN A 158 -21.25 23.48 4.92
N GLY A 159 -21.82 22.89 3.88
CA GLY A 159 -21.28 22.96 2.51
C GLY A 159 -21.77 24.16 1.71
N VAL A 160 -20.86 24.85 1.02
CA VAL A 160 -21.19 25.90 0.04
C VAL A 160 -20.41 25.67 -1.26
N ARG A 161 -21.09 25.81 -2.40
CA ARG A 161 -20.46 25.78 -3.73
C ARG A 161 -19.76 27.11 -4.01
N LEU A 162 -18.54 27.04 -4.51
CA LEU A 162 -17.70 28.19 -4.86
C LEU A 162 -17.74 28.40 -6.37
N LEU A 163 -18.12 29.61 -6.79
CA LEU A 163 -18.15 29.97 -8.20
C LEU A 163 -16.79 30.54 -8.63
N LYS A 164 -16.35 30.24 -9.85
CA LYS A 164 -15.13 30.83 -10.42
C LYS A 164 -15.17 32.36 -10.43
N ASN A 165 -14.02 32.97 -10.24
CA ASN A 165 -13.82 34.43 -10.26
C ASN A 165 -14.82 35.17 -9.35
N SER A 166 -15.06 34.63 -8.15
CA SER A 166 -16.06 35.17 -7.23
C SER A 166 -15.57 35.20 -5.78
N ASN A 167 -16.19 36.10 -5.01
CA ASN A 167 -16.06 36.15 -3.56
C ASN A 167 -17.32 35.57 -2.93
N THR A 168 -17.15 34.55 -2.09
CA THR A 168 -18.24 33.91 -1.36
C THR A 168 -18.11 34.24 0.13
N LEU A 169 -19.13 34.86 0.71
CA LEU A 169 -19.22 35.00 2.16
C LEU A 169 -19.67 33.66 2.76
N TYR A 170 -18.75 32.97 3.43
CA TYR A 170 -19.01 31.71 4.09
C TYR A 170 -19.30 31.96 5.58
N LYS A 171 -20.43 31.46 6.08
CA LYS A 171 -20.80 31.52 7.49
C LYS A 171 -20.85 30.13 8.10
N ALA A 172 -20.09 29.89 9.15
CA ALA A 172 -20.04 28.61 9.85
C ALA A 172 -21.35 28.30 10.58
N THR A 173 -22.00 27.19 10.27
CA THR A 173 -23.18 26.68 11.00
C THR A 173 -22.82 25.55 11.97
N LEU A 174 -21.61 25.01 11.86
CA LEU A 174 -21.00 24.02 12.75
C LEU A 174 -19.58 24.47 13.09
N PRO A 175 -19.03 24.12 14.26
CA PRO A 175 -17.65 24.44 14.59
C PRO A 175 -16.69 23.45 13.92
N GLY A 176 -15.47 23.85 13.60
CA GLY A 176 -14.43 22.94 13.12
C GLY A 176 -13.47 23.52 12.09
N MET A 177 -12.73 22.62 11.43
CA MET A 177 -11.79 22.98 10.37
C MET A 177 -12.53 23.33 9.08
N LEU A 178 -12.21 24.46 8.48
CA LEU A 178 -12.59 24.73 7.09
C LEU A 178 -11.79 23.79 6.18
N MET A 179 -12.44 23.10 5.26
CA MET A 179 -11.79 22.30 4.23
C MET A 179 -12.31 22.69 2.85
N LEU A 180 -11.46 22.54 1.84
CA LEU A 180 -11.73 22.94 0.47
C LEU A 180 -11.63 21.72 -0.45
N ALA A 181 -12.48 21.65 -1.46
CA ALA A 181 -12.39 20.63 -2.50
C ALA A 181 -12.67 21.25 -3.87
N CYS A 182 -11.97 20.79 -4.89
CA CYS A 182 -12.34 20.97 -6.28
C CYS A 182 -12.41 19.60 -6.94
N VAL A 183 -13.54 19.28 -7.57
CA VAL A 183 -13.79 17.97 -8.18
C VAL A 183 -14.19 18.14 -9.64
N ASP A 184 -13.73 17.25 -10.51
CA ASP A 184 -14.27 17.09 -11.85
C ASP A 184 -15.37 16.02 -11.82
N ILE A 185 -16.60 16.41 -12.16
CA ILE A 185 -17.77 15.54 -12.10
C ILE A 185 -18.01 14.72 -13.38
N ASP A 186 -17.14 14.84 -14.38
CA ASP A 186 -17.28 14.08 -15.62
C ASP A 186 -17.01 12.58 -15.41
N LYS A 187 -18.05 11.75 -15.60
CA LYS A 187 -17.98 10.28 -15.47
C LYS A 187 -17.01 9.65 -16.47
N ASN A 188 -16.86 10.28 -17.65
CA ASN A 188 -16.14 9.69 -18.77
C ASN A 188 -14.65 10.08 -18.79
N MET A 189 -14.19 10.88 -17.82
CA MET A 189 -12.82 11.39 -17.77
C MET A 189 -12.38 12.13 -19.05
N SER A 190 -13.32 12.73 -19.79
CA SER A 190 -13.00 13.52 -20.99
C SER A 190 -12.14 14.74 -20.65
N ASN A 191 -12.20 15.19 -19.40
CA ASN A 191 -11.40 16.27 -18.85
C ASN A 191 -10.23 15.77 -17.99
N TRP A 192 -9.71 14.55 -18.21
CA TRP A 192 -8.65 13.98 -17.36
C TRP A 192 -7.41 14.88 -17.20
N SER A 193 -7.06 15.65 -18.23
CA SER A 193 -5.94 16.60 -18.17
C SER A 193 -6.12 17.73 -17.15
N SER A 194 -7.34 17.96 -16.64
CA SER A 194 -7.63 18.90 -15.55
C SER A 194 -7.32 18.31 -14.18
N VAL A 195 -7.32 16.98 -14.03
CA VAL A 195 -7.09 16.32 -12.74
C VAL A 195 -5.63 16.52 -12.33
N GLY A 196 -5.43 16.99 -11.10
CA GLY A 196 -4.13 17.41 -10.59
C GLY A 196 -3.83 18.90 -10.79
N ALA A 197 -4.50 19.59 -11.74
CA ALA A 197 -4.37 21.04 -11.87
C ALA A 197 -4.94 21.74 -10.63
N ALA A 198 -4.37 22.88 -10.26
CA ALA A 198 -4.74 23.59 -9.05
C ALA A 198 -5.69 24.76 -9.32
N VAL A 199 -6.67 24.93 -8.44
CA VAL A 199 -7.52 26.12 -8.35
C VAL A 199 -7.07 26.93 -7.16
N THR A 200 -6.67 28.18 -7.39
CA THR A 200 -6.31 29.08 -6.29
C THR A 200 -7.56 29.55 -5.55
N ILE A 201 -7.60 29.32 -4.24
CA ILE A 201 -8.64 29.81 -3.34
C ILE A 201 -7.98 30.57 -2.19
N ASN A 202 -8.37 31.82 -1.99
CA ASN A 202 -7.91 32.65 -0.87
C ASN A 202 -8.98 32.71 0.22
N THR A 203 -8.54 32.72 1.47
CA THR A 203 -9.39 32.98 2.64
C THR A 203 -9.09 34.39 3.19
N SER A 204 -10.10 35.13 3.66
CA SER A 204 -9.82 36.24 4.56
C SER A 204 -9.16 35.72 5.84
N PRO A 205 -8.32 36.52 6.54
CA PRO A 205 -7.72 36.09 7.80
C PRO A 205 -8.78 35.59 8.80
N SER A 206 -8.52 34.45 9.43
CA SER A 206 -9.40 33.89 10.45
C SER A 206 -9.07 34.44 11.84
N HIS A 207 -10.06 34.49 12.72
CA HIS A 207 -9.85 34.78 14.14
C HIS A 207 -9.26 33.61 14.91
N LYS A 208 -9.35 32.38 14.38
CA LYS A 208 -8.86 31.14 14.99
C LYS A 208 -8.23 30.23 13.94
N ASN A 209 -7.16 29.55 14.33
CA ASN A 209 -6.44 28.64 13.47
C ASN A 209 -6.55 27.20 13.96
N THR A 210 -6.47 26.27 13.00
CA THR A 210 -6.28 24.85 13.29
C THR A 210 -4.84 24.61 13.71
N SER A 211 -4.63 23.60 14.54
CA SER A 211 -3.30 23.10 14.86
C SER A 211 -2.90 22.09 13.80
N LEU A 212 -2.24 22.55 12.74
CA LEU A 212 -1.95 21.75 11.54
C LEU A 212 -0.44 21.68 11.25
N TYR A 213 0.11 20.47 11.33
CA TYR A 213 1.46 20.12 10.88
C TYR A 213 1.44 19.64 9.42
N ILE A 214 2.31 20.19 8.57
CA ILE A 214 2.36 19.84 7.14
C ILE A 214 3.73 19.26 6.81
N TYR A 215 3.77 17.99 6.43
CA TYR A 215 5.00 17.28 6.15
C TYR A 215 5.77 17.94 4.99
N GLY A 216 7.04 18.28 5.22
CA GLY A 216 7.90 18.94 4.24
C GLY A 216 7.74 20.46 4.15
N LEU A 217 6.76 21.06 4.84
CA LEU A 217 6.58 22.51 4.90
C LEU A 217 6.77 23.06 6.32
N THR A 218 6.18 22.41 7.32
CA THR A 218 6.39 22.76 8.72
C THR A 218 7.78 22.30 9.15
N PRO A 219 8.61 23.17 9.76
CA PRO A 219 9.90 22.75 10.31
C PRO A 219 9.72 21.63 11.35
N PRO A 220 10.48 20.52 11.30
CA PRO A 220 10.34 19.43 12.27
C PRO A 220 10.53 19.86 13.73
N GLY A 221 11.38 20.88 13.96
CA GLY A 221 11.59 21.46 15.29
C GLY A 221 10.35 22.12 15.91
N ASP A 222 9.33 22.44 15.12
CA ASP A 222 8.08 23.03 15.60
C ASP A 222 7.08 21.99 16.10
N TRP A 223 7.26 20.70 15.77
CA TRP A 223 6.35 19.62 16.17
C TRP A 223 6.04 19.61 17.68
N PRO A 224 7.04 19.66 18.61
CA PRO A 224 6.75 19.63 20.04
C PRO A 224 5.82 20.76 20.51
N LYS A 225 5.90 21.93 19.86
CA LYS A 225 5.05 23.09 20.16
C LYS A 225 3.63 22.88 19.63
N ILE A 226 3.52 22.42 18.38
CA ILE A 226 2.23 22.15 17.72
C ILE A 226 1.47 21.04 18.45
N ALA A 227 2.16 19.95 18.79
CA ALA A 227 1.62 18.80 19.53
C ALA A 227 1.01 19.18 20.89
N LYS A 228 1.54 20.21 21.55
CA LYS A 228 1.06 20.74 22.84
C LYS A 228 0.08 21.90 22.72
N SER A 229 -0.25 22.30 21.50
CA SER A 229 -1.14 23.42 21.19
C SER A 229 -2.32 22.93 20.35
N PRO A 230 -3.22 22.09 20.91
CA PRO A 230 -4.39 21.65 20.18
C PRO A 230 -5.27 22.84 19.78
N ASP A 231 -6.02 22.67 18.70
CA ASP A 231 -6.97 23.67 18.24
C ASP A 231 -8.19 23.77 19.20
N PRO A 232 -9.14 24.69 18.96
CA PRO A 232 -10.30 24.83 19.84
C PRO A 232 -11.22 23.60 19.93
N SER A 233 -11.08 22.59 19.04
CA SER A 233 -11.76 21.29 19.15
C SER A 233 -11.00 20.27 20.00
N GLY A 234 -9.79 20.61 20.47
CA GLY A 234 -8.92 19.70 21.22
C GLY A 234 -8.12 18.76 20.33
N GLN A 235 -7.98 19.07 19.04
CA GLN A 235 -7.33 18.23 18.04
C GLN A 235 -6.04 18.87 17.52
N VAL A 236 -5.10 18.01 17.12
CA VAL A 236 -3.91 18.35 16.32
C VAL A 236 -4.00 17.56 15.03
N TYR A 237 -3.82 18.22 13.89
CA TYR A 237 -3.91 17.62 12.58
C TYR A 237 -2.53 17.52 11.94
N LEU A 238 -2.31 16.45 11.19
CA LEU A 238 -1.14 16.27 10.35
C LEU A 238 -1.56 16.00 8.91
N PHE A 239 -0.80 16.50 7.96
CA PHE A 239 -1.05 16.27 6.54
C PHE A 239 0.24 15.96 5.80
N ASN A 240 0.30 14.81 5.12
CA ASN A 240 1.45 14.40 4.30
C ASN A 240 1.25 14.61 2.79
N GLY A 241 0.24 15.37 2.39
CA GLY A 241 -0.13 15.51 0.98
C GLY A 241 -1.13 14.48 0.50
N ARG A 242 -1.38 13.41 1.28
CA ARG A 242 -2.32 12.32 0.91
C ARG A 242 -3.28 11.88 2.02
N THR A 243 -2.84 11.91 3.27
CA THR A 243 -3.63 11.54 4.44
C THR A 243 -3.74 12.74 5.36
N VAL A 244 -4.97 13.06 5.77
CA VAL A 244 -5.22 13.94 6.91
C VAL A 244 -5.33 13.07 8.15
N MET A 245 -4.44 13.28 9.11
CA MET A 245 -4.41 12.53 10.36
C MET A 245 -4.91 13.43 11.49
N ALA A 246 -5.90 12.97 12.26
CA ALA A 246 -6.49 13.71 13.37
C ALA A 246 -6.06 13.07 14.70
N PHE A 247 -5.26 13.80 15.48
CA PHE A 247 -4.76 13.37 16.78
C PHE A 247 -5.54 14.08 17.89
N PRO A 248 -6.10 13.35 18.87
CA PRO A 248 -6.52 13.98 20.12
C PRO A 248 -5.31 14.61 20.82
N ALA A 249 -5.53 15.72 21.53
CA ALA A 249 -4.48 16.41 22.28
C ALA A 249 -3.63 15.49 23.17
N ALA A 250 -4.22 14.46 23.77
CA ALA A 250 -3.49 13.49 24.59
C ALA A 250 -2.46 12.67 23.78
N VAL A 251 -2.84 12.18 22.59
CA VAL A 251 -1.94 11.42 21.72
C VAL A 251 -0.87 12.33 21.13
N ALA A 252 -1.24 13.53 20.67
CA ALA A 252 -0.27 14.49 20.19
C ALA A 252 0.77 14.85 21.26
N SER A 253 0.31 15.18 22.47
CA SER A 253 1.20 15.52 23.59
C SER A 253 2.08 14.34 24.03
N LEU A 254 1.59 13.10 23.93
CA LEU A 254 2.37 11.91 24.28
C LEU A 254 3.56 11.72 23.34
N HIS A 255 3.41 12.08 22.07
CA HIS A 255 4.44 11.92 21.03
C HIS A 255 5.16 13.22 20.66
N ALA A 256 5.08 14.23 21.52
CA ALA A 256 5.62 15.56 21.23
C ALA A 256 7.15 15.59 21.08
N ASP A 257 7.86 14.61 21.62
CA ASP A 257 9.32 14.47 21.54
C ASP A 257 9.79 13.59 20.38
N LYS A 258 8.87 12.87 19.72
CA LYS A 258 9.16 11.91 18.65
C LYS A 258 9.38 12.56 17.29
N ASN A 259 10.09 11.85 16.41
CA ASN A 259 10.27 12.25 15.02
C ASN A 259 8.99 11.99 14.21
N ILE A 260 8.14 13.00 14.12
CA ILE A 260 6.85 12.88 13.43
C ILE A 260 7.01 12.73 11.90
N ASP A 261 8.08 13.27 11.32
CA ASP A 261 8.35 13.19 9.88
C ASP A 261 8.55 11.74 9.42
N ALA A 262 9.19 10.92 10.25
CA ALA A 262 9.38 9.50 9.98
C ALA A 262 8.03 8.75 9.89
N MET A 263 7.10 9.04 10.80
CA MET A 263 5.73 8.53 10.70
C MET A 263 5.03 9.03 9.43
N MET A 264 5.10 10.34 9.14
CA MET A 264 4.44 10.91 7.96
C MET A 264 4.95 10.27 6.65
N GLN A 265 6.25 9.99 6.57
CA GLN A 265 6.88 9.29 5.46
C GLN A 265 6.46 7.82 5.38
N GLU A 266 6.45 7.09 6.50
CA GLU A 266 6.02 5.69 6.54
C GLU A 266 4.57 5.52 6.04
N HIS A 267 3.65 6.37 6.49
CA HIS A 267 2.27 6.36 6.03
C HIS A 267 2.14 6.70 4.53
N LEU A 268 2.97 7.61 3.99
CA LEU A 268 3.01 7.85 2.54
C LEU A 268 3.43 6.60 1.79
N ILE A 269 4.54 5.99 2.20
CA ILE A 269 5.09 4.76 1.61
C ILE A 269 4.02 3.65 1.57
N ILE A 270 3.31 3.41 2.67
CA ILE A 270 2.23 2.42 2.75
C ILE A 270 1.18 2.70 1.68
N THR A 271 0.64 3.93 1.68
CA THR A 271 -0.46 4.29 0.77
C THR A 271 -0.04 4.30 -0.71
N THR A 272 1.20 4.68 -1.00
CA THR A 272 1.79 4.60 -2.35
C THR A 272 1.96 3.15 -2.78
N ARG A 273 2.46 2.28 -1.89
CA ARG A 273 2.65 0.88 -2.25
C ARG A 273 1.33 0.15 -2.46
N TYR A 274 0.27 0.54 -1.75
CA TYR A 274 -1.06 -0.03 -1.94
C TYR A 274 -1.65 0.32 -3.31
N ASP A 275 -1.43 1.55 -3.79
CA ASP A 275 -1.78 1.92 -5.15
C ASP A 275 -1.04 1.04 -6.17
N GLN A 276 0.27 0.84 -6.00
CA GLN A 276 1.07 -0.04 -6.88
C GLN A 276 0.61 -1.50 -6.83
N LEU A 277 0.22 -2.00 -5.65
CA LEU A 277 -0.32 -3.34 -5.48
C LEU A 277 -1.67 -3.50 -6.22
N ASN A 278 -2.46 -2.43 -6.32
CA ASN A 278 -3.66 -2.36 -7.17
C ASN A 278 -3.37 -2.08 -8.65
N GLY A 279 -2.10 -2.02 -9.04
CA GLY A 279 -1.67 -1.77 -10.40
C GLY A 279 -1.90 -0.33 -10.86
N PHE A 280 -2.04 0.61 -9.93
CA PHE A 280 -1.97 2.03 -10.23
C PHE A 280 -0.53 2.53 -10.25
N ALA A 281 -0.26 3.53 -11.06
CA ALA A 281 1.02 4.23 -11.07
C ALA A 281 0.79 5.73 -11.21
N TRP A 282 1.81 6.52 -10.85
CA TRP A 282 1.82 7.94 -11.16
C TRP A 282 2.05 8.16 -12.66
N GLN A 283 0.95 8.06 -13.42
CA GLN A 283 0.93 8.24 -14.87
C GLN A 283 -0.30 9.03 -15.31
N ILE A 284 -0.13 9.84 -16.35
CA ILE A 284 -1.18 10.73 -16.86
C ILE A 284 -1.81 10.22 -18.17
N ASP A 285 -1.16 9.29 -18.87
CA ASP A 285 -1.58 8.87 -20.22
C ASP A 285 -2.66 7.78 -20.24
N ASN A 286 -2.76 6.99 -19.17
CA ASN A 286 -3.83 6.00 -19.00
C ASN A 286 -4.65 6.33 -17.73
N PRO A 287 -5.79 7.02 -17.89
CA PRO A 287 -6.63 7.39 -16.77
C PRO A 287 -7.17 6.19 -15.98
N MET A 288 -7.30 5.00 -16.58
CA MET A 288 -7.80 3.81 -15.88
C MET A 288 -6.82 3.28 -14.82
N ASP A 289 -5.52 3.44 -15.05
CA ASP A 289 -4.44 2.88 -14.23
C ASP A 289 -3.62 3.97 -13.52
N THR A 290 -4.16 5.18 -13.46
CA THR A 290 -3.60 6.26 -12.66
C THR A 290 -4.05 6.17 -11.21
N ILE A 291 -3.22 6.67 -10.30
CA ILE A 291 -3.54 6.78 -8.87
C ILE A 291 -4.81 7.60 -8.61
N ALA A 292 -5.42 7.37 -7.45
CA ALA A 292 -6.45 8.26 -6.94
C ALA A 292 -5.82 9.48 -6.26
N PHE A 293 -6.15 10.68 -6.73
CA PHE A 293 -5.71 11.94 -6.13
C PHE A 293 -6.49 12.36 -4.89
N SER A 294 -7.61 11.68 -4.62
CA SER A 294 -8.35 11.80 -3.37
C SER A 294 -7.57 11.24 -2.17
N MET A 295 -7.98 11.63 -0.98
CA MET A 295 -7.21 11.49 0.26
C MET A 295 -7.84 10.50 1.24
N TYR A 296 -6.99 10.00 2.13
CA TYR A 296 -7.41 9.28 3.32
C TYR A 296 -7.65 10.24 4.48
N GLN A 297 -8.50 9.82 5.41
CA GLN A 297 -8.66 10.44 6.71
C GLN A 297 -8.37 9.40 7.78
N ALA A 298 -7.33 9.63 8.57
CA ALA A 298 -6.95 8.72 9.65
C ALA A 298 -7.26 9.37 11.00
N SER A 299 -8.19 8.77 11.74
CA SER A 299 -8.49 9.20 13.11
C SER A 299 -7.68 8.39 14.11
N PHE A 300 -6.99 9.12 15.00
CA PHE A 300 -6.37 8.59 16.21
C PHE A 300 -7.26 8.85 17.44
N ASN A 301 -8.51 9.25 17.26
CA ASN A 301 -9.49 9.29 18.36
C ASN A 301 -10.21 7.94 18.53
N VAL A 302 -10.32 7.17 17.44
CA VAL A 302 -11.08 5.91 17.41
C VAL A 302 -10.23 4.76 16.90
N CYS A 303 -10.68 3.56 17.23
CA CYS A 303 -10.18 2.29 16.71
C CYS A 303 -11.32 1.27 16.79
N CYS A 304 -11.38 0.24 15.96
CA CYS A 304 -10.52 -0.09 14.82
C CYS A 304 -11.47 -0.37 13.66
N ALA A 305 -11.44 0.47 12.64
CA ALA A 305 -12.45 0.45 11.59
C ALA A 305 -12.02 1.19 10.33
N ALA A 306 -12.53 0.72 9.19
CA ALA A 306 -12.54 1.41 7.93
C ALA A 306 -13.99 1.61 7.46
N TRP A 307 -14.30 2.84 7.04
CA TRP A 307 -15.63 3.22 6.58
C TRP A 307 -15.69 3.35 5.06
N TYR A 308 -16.81 2.95 4.47
CA TYR A 308 -17.07 3.01 3.02
C TYR A 308 -17.00 4.41 2.39
N SER A 309 -17.01 5.46 3.21
CA SER A 309 -16.97 6.84 2.76
C SER A 309 -15.80 7.61 3.35
N ASN A 310 -15.44 8.69 2.67
CA ASN A 310 -14.50 9.70 3.12
C ASN A 310 -13.04 9.23 3.30
N GLY A 311 -12.70 8.04 2.82
CA GLY A 311 -11.37 7.46 3.04
C GLY A 311 -11.05 7.27 4.52
N LEU A 312 -12.08 7.17 5.36
CA LEU A 312 -11.95 7.25 6.81
C LEU A 312 -11.51 5.90 7.38
N ILE A 313 -10.49 5.97 8.23
CA ILE A 313 -9.96 4.86 9.03
C ILE A 313 -9.73 5.30 10.47
N GLY A 314 -9.90 4.38 11.43
CA GLY A 314 -9.64 4.58 12.85
C GLY A 314 -8.49 3.69 13.29
N ILE A 315 -7.35 4.29 13.64
CA ILE A 315 -6.06 3.60 13.80
C ILE A 315 -5.34 3.93 15.12
N ASN A 316 -6.06 4.37 16.15
CA ASN A 316 -5.41 4.74 17.41
C ASN A 316 -4.72 3.55 18.11
N PHE A 317 -5.36 2.37 18.17
CA PHE A 317 -4.90 1.18 18.90
C PHE A 317 -4.27 1.45 20.29
N GLY A 318 -4.84 2.40 21.05
CA GLY A 318 -4.36 2.78 22.38
C GLY A 318 -3.42 3.99 22.40
N GLY A 319 -3.00 4.50 21.23
CA GLY A 319 -2.36 5.81 21.06
C GLY A 319 -0.95 5.93 21.62
N ASN A 320 -0.38 4.83 22.12
CA ASN A 320 0.93 4.80 22.77
C ASN A 320 2.12 4.69 21.80
N ARG A 321 1.86 4.62 20.49
CA ARG A 321 2.85 4.48 19.43
C ARG A 321 2.45 5.33 18.22
N ILE A 322 3.43 5.74 17.42
CA ILE A 322 3.22 6.36 16.10
C ILE A 322 3.74 5.49 14.95
N THR A 323 4.55 4.47 15.25
CA THR A 323 4.99 3.46 14.30
C THR A 323 3.82 2.59 13.89
N SER A 324 3.66 2.40 12.58
CA SER A 324 2.58 1.55 12.08
C SER A 324 2.89 0.06 12.31
N HIS A 325 1.83 -0.71 12.50
CA HIS A 325 1.86 -2.17 12.54
C HIS A 325 0.66 -2.75 11.80
N TRP A 326 0.50 -4.08 11.89
CA TRP A 326 -0.56 -4.84 11.26
C TRP A 326 -1.95 -4.20 11.32
N GLY A 327 -2.35 -3.66 12.49
CA GLY A 327 -3.65 -3.04 12.67
C GLY A 327 -3.86 -1.82 11.78
N ASP A 328 -2.89 -0.93 11.72
CA ASP A 328 -2.96 0.27 10.86
C ASP A 328 -2.98 -0.16 9.38
N TRP A 329 -2.10 -1.10 9.02
CA TRP A 329 -2.00 -1.61 7.65
C TRP A 329 -3.28 -2.29 7.18
N HIS A 330 -3.99 -2.98 8.07
CA HIS A 330 -5.25 -3.67 7.84
C HIS A 330 -6.38 -2.68 7.52
N GLU A 331 -6.50 -1.59 8.28
CA GLU A 331 -7.51 -0.56 8.04
C GLU A 331 -7.25 0.23 6.76
N TYR A 332 -5.99 0.58 6.47
CA TYR A 332 -5.63 1.12 5.15
C TYR A 332 -5.93 0.11 4.03
N GLY A 333 -5.74 -1.19 4.30
CA GLY A 333 -6.02 -2.25 3.35
C GLY A 333 -7.48 -2.26 2.92
N HIS A 334 -8.43 -2.06 3.84
CA HIS A 334 -9.85 -1.94 3.49
C HIS A 334 -10.12 -0.83 2.48
N GLN A 335 -9.46 0.32 2.62
CA GLN A 335 -9.62 1.45 1.68
C GLN A 335 -9.03 1.19 0.28
N ASN A 336 -8.33 0.08 0.10
CA ASN A 336 -7.69 -0.34 -1.15
C ASN A 336 -8.23 -1.68 -1.65
N GLN A 337 -9.15 -2.33 -0.94
CA GLN A 337 -9.75 -3.57 -1.41
C GLN A 337 -10.49 -3.37 -2.73
N GLU A 338 -10.16 -4.23 -3.67
CA GLU A 338 -10.82 -4.27 -4.96
C GLU A 338 -12.21 -4.90 -4.88
N ALA A 339 -13.00 -4.65 -5.92
CA ALA A 339 -14.36 -5.13 -6.04
C ALA A 339 -14.45 -6.56 -6.56
N TRP A 340 -13.34 -7.20 -6.95
CA TRP A 340 -13.33 -8.66 -7.10
C TRP A 340 -13.46 -9.30 -5.72
N ARG A 341 -14.69 -9.64 -5.33
CA ARG A 341 -14.99 -10.13 -3.99
C ARG A 341 -16.15 -11.11 -3.98
N TRP A 342 -16.12 -12.00 -3.01
CA TRP A 342 -17.22 -12.88 -2.67
C TRP A 342 -17.48 -12.84 -1.16
N ARG A 343 -18.60 -13.40 -0.73
CA ARG A 343 -18.97 -13.46 0.69
C ARG A 343 -17.84 -14.06 1.54
N GLY A 344 -17.51 -13.38 2.63
CA GLY A 344 -16.50 -13.82 3.59
C GLY A 344 -15.08 -13.32 3.33
N ILE A 345 -14.79 -12.68 2.18
CA ILE A 345 -13.43 -12.21 1.86
C ILE A 345 -13.10 -10.81 2.41
N ARG A 346 -14.08 -10.07 2.95
CA ARG A 346 -13.89 -8.66 3.35
C ARG A 346 -12.81 -8.47 4.41
N GLU A 347 -12.71 -9.36 5.39
CA GLU A 347 -11.67 -9.32 6.43
C GLU A 347 -10.44 -10.16 6.08
N VAL A 348 -10.35 -10.58 4.81
CA VAL A 348 -9.34 -11.50 4.29
C VAL A 348 -8.48 -10.82 3.24
N SER A 349 -9.06 -10.31 2.16
CA SER A 349 -8.27 -9.76 1.04
C SER A 349 -7.52 -8.49 1.40
N ASN A 350 -8.02 -7.67 2.34
CA ASN A 350 -7.30 -6.50 2.82
C ASN A 350 -5.95 -6.85 3.47
N ASN A 351 -5.80 -8.06 4.00
CA ASN A 351 -4.55 -8.49 4.62
C ASN A 351 -3.43 -8.76 3.59
N LEU A 352 -3.71 -8.81 2.29
CA LEU A 352 -2.66 -8.80 1.26
C LEU A 352 -1.90 -7.47 1.28
N PHE A 353 -2.62 -6.37 1.45
CA PHE A 353 -2.02 -5.05 1.63
C PHE A 353 -1.22 -5.01 2.93
N SER A 354 -1.74 -5.58 4.03
CA SER A 354 -1.01 -5.65 5.30
C SER A 354 0.27 -6.49 5.20
N LEU A 355 0.22 -7.60 4.47
CA LEU A 355 1.40 -8.41 4.17
C LEU A 355 2.40 -7.62 3.33
N GLU A 356 1.94 -6.87 2.33
CA GLU A 356 2.81 -6.01 1.53
C GLU A 356 3.45 -4.91 2.39
N ALA A 357 2.69 -4.19 3.21
CA ALA A 357 3.25 -3.19 4.12
C ALA A 357 4.34 -3.79 5.03
N CYS A 358 4.10 -4.99 5.58
CA CYS A 358 5.10 -5.69 6.38
C CYS A 358 6.38 -5.96 5.57
N GLN A 359 6.26 -6.57 4.38
CA GLN A 359 7.41 -6.87 3.52
C GLN A 359 8.17 -5.62 3.11
N MET A 360 7.43 -4.57 2.78
CA MET A 360 7.97 -3.31 2.34
C MET A 360 8.78 -2.65 3.48
N LEU A 361 8.19 -2.49 4.66
CA LEU A 361 8.77 -1.73 5.77
C LEU A 361 9.81 -2.51 6.59
N THR A 362 9.88 -3.84 6.45
CA THR A 362 10.82 -4.68 7.21
C THR A 362 11.76 -5.50 6.32
N GLY A 363 11.70 -5.26 5.01
CA GLY A 363 12.41 -6.00 3.96
C GLY A 363 11.85 -7.40 3.73
N LYS A 364 12.16 -8.02 2.59
CA LYS A 364 11.73 -9.39 2.24
C LYS A 364 12.50 -10.50 3.00
N LYS A 365 13.09 -10.19 4.16
CA LYS A 365 14.07 -11.02 4.88
C LYS A 365 13.54 -12.36 5.44
N THR A 366 12.24 -12.61 5.40
CA THR A 366 11.63 -13.63 6.27
C THR A 366 11.66 -15.06 5.78
N GLU A 367 12.13 -15.94 6.66
CA GLU A 367 11.79 -17.37 6.59
C GLU A 367 10.31 -17.63 6.90
N ASN A 368 9.62 -16.83 7.74
CA ASN A 368 8.16 -16.90 7.93
C ASN A 368 7.50 -15.53 8.17
N PHE A 369 6.20 -15.39 7.87
CA PHE A 369 5.45 -14.15 8.11
C PHE A 369 4.81 -14.04 9.50
N THR A 370 5.20 -14.88 10.47
CA THR A 370 4.69 -14.78 11.85
C THR A 370 5.05 -13.44 12.50
N ARG A 371 6.19 -12.84 12.13
CA ARG A 371 6.55 -11.47 12.56
C ARG A 371 5.56 -10.40 12.10
N CYS A 372 4.86 -10.64 10.99
CA CYS A 372 3.84 -9.71 10.48
C CYS A 372 2.54 -9.94 11.24
N HIS A 373 2.09 -11.20 11.30
CA HIS A 373 0.90 -11.60 12.03
C HIS A 373 0.90 -13.12 12.29
N SER A 374 0.45 -13.52 13.47
CA SER A 374 0.42 -14.94 13.88
C SER A 374 -0.45 -15.84 12.98
N ARG A 375 -1.47 -15.28 12.32
CA ARG A 375 -2.35 -16.02 11.39
C ARG A 375 -1.62 -16.65 10.20
N PHE A 376 -0.48 -16.11 9.78
CA PHE A 376 0.30 -16.75 8.70
C PHE A 376 1.04 -18.00 9.17
N GLY A 377 1.29 -18.10 10.49
CA GLY A 377 2.05 -19.19 11.09
C GLY A 377 3.34 -19.51 10.34
N SER A 378 3.65 -20.80 10.26
CA SER A 378 4.72 -21.35 9.40
C SER A 378 4.25 -21.65 7.96
N PHE A 379 2.99 -21.39 7.62
CA PHE A 379 2.41 -21.77 6.33
C PHE A 379 2.90 -20.90 5.18
N ILE A 380 3.15 -19.62 5.44
CA ILE A 380 3.58 -18.66 4.43
C ILE A 380 4.96 -18.15 4.81
N THR A 381 5.90 -18.43 3.92
CA THR A 381 7.27 -17.91 3.91
C THR A 381 7.36 -16.86 2.81
N SER A 382 8.46 -16.09 2.76
CA SER A 382 8.69 -15.18 1.62
C SER A 382 9.25 -15.88 0.36
N ASP A 383 9.08 -17.21 0.29
CA ASP A 383 9.55 -18.05 -0.81
C ASP A 383 8.68 -17.88 -2.07
N PRO A 384 9.26 -17.40 -3.19
CA PRO A 384 8.52 -17.12 -4.41
C PRO A 384 8.16 -18.38 -5.23
N GLU A 385 8.47 -19.59 -4.74
CA GLU A 385 7.95 -20.86 -5.28
C GLU A 385 6.91 -21.50 -4.34
N ALA A 386 6.29 -20.73 -3.43
CA ALA A 386 5.38 -21.24 -2.40
C ALA A 386 4.22 -22.08 -2.97
N VAL A 387 3.62 -21.68 -4.10
CA VAL A 387 2.57 -22.45 -4.78
C VAL A 387 3.07 -23.82 -5.23
N GLY A 388 4.25 -23.86 -5.86
CA GLY A 388 4.88 -25.09 -6.32
C GLY A 388 5.20 -26.06 -5.19
N ARG A 389 5.75 -25.52 -4.09
CA ARG A 389 6.06 -26.30 -2.88
C ARG A 389 4.80 -26.84 -2.23
N PHE A 390 3.77 -26.01 -2.11
CA PHE A 390 2.49 -26.44 -1.59
C PHE A 390 1.92 -27.61 -2.41
N LEU A 391 2.03 -27.57 -3.74
CA LEU A 391 1.62 -28.67 -4.62
C LEU A 391 2.52 -29.92 -4.55
N ALA A 392 3.75 -29.80 -4.06
CA ALA A 392 4.69 -30.91 -3.89
C ALA A 392 4.57 -31.62 -2.54
N MET A 393 3.97 -30.98 -1.52
CA MET A 393 3.79 -31.58 -0.20
C MET A 393 2.83 -32.78 -0.23
N ASP A 394 3.24 -33.90 0.36
CA ASP A 394 2.35 -35.03 0.65
C ASP A 394 1.49 -34.70 1.87
N GLY A 395 0.17 -34.73 1.69
CA GLY A 395 -0.76 -34.20 2.68
C GLY A 395 -0.80 -32.67 2.73
N LEU A 396 -1.74 -32.14 3.51
CA LEU A 396 -1.79 -30.75 3.91
C LEU A 396 -1.20 -30.67 5.33
N PRO A 397 -0.44 -29.63 5.69
CA PRO A 397 -0.33 -29.29 7.10
C PRO A 397 -1.76 -29.05 7.64
N GLU A 398 -2.01 -29.25 8.93
CA GLU A 398 -3.36 -29.17 9.51
C GLU A 398 -4.07 -27.88 9.06
N ASN A 399 -5.03 -27.99 8.14
CA ASN A 399 -5.68 -26.83 7.54
C ASN A 399 -6.27 -25.97 8.67
N PRO A 400 -6.14 -24.62 8.59
CA PRO A 400 -6.83 -23.75 9.53
C PRO A 400 -8.31 -24.14 9.56
N THR A 401 -8.88 -24.37 10.73
CA THR A 401 -10.30 -24.76 10.84
C THR A 401 -11.23 -23.62 10.38
N ASN A 402 -10.72 -22.39 10.37
CA ASN A 402 -11.40 -21.20 9.91
C ASN A 402 -11.29 -21.02 8.38
N PRO A 403 -12.39 -21.01 7.61
CA PRO A 403 -12.39 -20.79 6.16
C PRO A 403 -11.78 -19.44 5.72
N ALA A 404 -11.88 -18.41 6.56
CA ALA A 404 -11.29 -17.10 6.28
C ALA A 404 -9.75 -17.17 6.28
N ASP A 405 -9.17 -17.91 7.22
CA ASP A 405 -7.73 -18.11 7.30
C ASP A 405 -7.23 -19.00 6.15
N GLN A 406 -7.98 -20.03 5.74
CA GLN A 406 -7.66 -20.82 4.54
C GLN A 406 -7.57 -19.93 3.28
N THR A 407 -8.56 -19.05 3.09
CA THR A 407 -8.59 -18.12 1.96
C THR A 407 -7.42 -17.13 2.04
N LEU A 408 -7.11 -16.61 3.22
CA LEU A 408 -5.96 -15.73 3.43
C LEU A 408 -4.64 -16.40 3.03
N LEU A 409 -4.41 -17.62 3.50
CA LEU A 409 -3.19 -18.37 3.19
C LEU A 409 -3.09 -18.67 1.69
N MET A 410 -4.19 -19.05 1.04
CA MET A 410 -4.23 -19.25 -0.42
C MET A 410 -3.84 -17.97 -1.18
N LEU A 411 -4.45 -16.83 -0.83
CA LEU A 411 -4.16 -15.55 -1.47
C LEU A 411 -2.71 -15.11 -1.22
N ALA A 412 -2.21 -15.28 0.00
CA ALA A 412 -0.84 -14.94 0.36
C ALA A 412 0.18 -15.80 -0.41
N GLN A 413 -0.07 -17.11 -0.61
CA GLN A 413 0.80 -17.96 -1.43
C GLN A 413 0.84 -17.52 -2.89
N LEU A 414 -0.31 -17.15 -3.47
CA LEU A 414 -0.36 -16.61 -4.83
C LEU A 414 0.46 -15.33 -4.94
N TYR A 415 0.21 -14.39 -4.03
CA TYR A 415 0.87 -13.09 -4.01
C TYR A 415 2.40 -13.21 -3.85
N VAL A 416 2.87 -14.06 -2.94
CA VAL A 416 4.31 -14.25 -2.73
C VAL A 416 4.96 -14.97 -3.91
N SER A 417 4.28 -15.95 -4.51
CA SER A 417 4.83 -16.72 -5.64
C SER A 417 4.85 -15.92 -6.94
N PHE A 418 3.91 -15.01 -7.09
CA PHE A 418 3.69 -14.23 -8.30
C PHE A 418 3.49 -12.75 -7.91
N PRO A 419 4.56 -11.98 -7.63
CA PRO A 419 4.44 -10.63 -7.08
C PRO A 419 3.68 -9.64 -7.98
N ASP A 420 3.66 -9.88 -9.29
CA ASP A 420 2.93 -9.05 -10.26
C ASP A 420 1.43 -9.44 -10.40
N TRP A 421 1.02 -10.57 -9.83
CA TRP A 421 -0.32 -11.16 -10.04
C TRP A 421 -1.43 -10.22 -9.60
N HIS A 422 -1.33 -9.67 -8.39
CA HIS A 422 -2.39 -8.85 -7.81
C HIS A 422 -2.64 -7.58 -8.62
N ALA A 423 -1.56 -6.87 -8.95
CA ALA A 423 -1.62 -5.65 -9.76
C ALA A 423 -2.19 -5.90 -11.15
N GLN A 424 -1.84 -7.03 -11.78
CA GLN A 424 -2.39 -7.39 -13.09
C GLN A 424 -3.85 -7.84 -13.00
N LEU A 425 -4.22 -8.63 -12.00
CA LEU A 425 -5.59 -9.07 -11.79
C LEU A 425 -6.52 -7.88 -11.51
N ALA A 426 -6.07 -6.89 -10.73
CA ALA A 426 -6.81 -5.66 -10.48
C ALA A 426 -7.02 -4.84 -11.77
N ARG A 427 -6.00 -4.75 -12.65
CA ARG A 427 -6.13 -4.14 -13.99
C ARG A 427 -7.15 -4.88 -14.85
N ASP A 428 -7.03 -6.20 -14.94
CA ASP A 428 -7.93 -7.04 -15.74
C ASP A 428 -9.38 -6.92 -15.23
N PHE A 429 -9.56 -6.85 -13.90
CA PHE A 429 -10.87 -6.62 -13.30
C PHE A 429 -11.44 -5.25 -13.65
N ARG A 430 -10.65 -4.16 -13.59
CA ARG A 430 -11.12 -2.82 -13.98
C ARG A 430 -11.62 -2.78 -15.42
N VAL A 431 -10.89 -3.45 -16.32
CA VAL A 431 -11.29 -3.59 -17.73
C VAL A 431 -12.59 -4.39 -17.85
N ALA A 432 -12.66 -5.56 -17.21
CA ALA A 432 -13.82 -6.45 -17.31
C ALA A 432 -15.09 -5.84 -16.67
N TYR A 433 -14.96 -5.20 -15.50
CA TYR A 433 -16.04 -4.55 -14.77
C TYR A 433 -16.54 -3.28 -15.47
N ALA A 434 -15.69 -2.62 -16.25
CA ALA A 434 -16.03 -1.47 -17.10
C ALA A 434 -16.81 -0.38 -16.34
N ARG A 435 -16.29 0.10 -15.20
CA ARG A 435 -16.94 1.11 -14.34
C ARG A 435 -18.34 0.72 -13.83
N GLY A 436 -18.66 -0.57 -13.83
CA GLY A 436 -19.94 -1.12 -13.43
C GLY A 436 -20.92 -1.34 -14.57
N ASP A 437 -20.55 -1.00 -15.82
CA ASP A 437 -21.41 -1.25 -16.98
C ASP A 437 -21.62 -2.77 -17.19
N ASN A 438 -20.67 -3.60 -16.75
CA ASN A 438 -20.75 -5.07 -16.78
C ASN A 438 -21.01 -5.69 -15.39
N ALA A 439 -21.58 -4.95 -14.43
CA ALA A 439 -21.76 -5.44 -13.06
C ALA A 439 -22.60 -6.74 -12.95
N ALA A 440 -23.46 -7.02 -13.94
CA ALA A 440 -24.25 -8.25 -13.99
C ALA A 440 -23.40 -9.53 -14.12
N ASP A 441 -22.25 -9.45 -14.81
CA ASP A 441 -21.31 -10.56 -14.99
C ASP A 441 -20.59 -10.95 -13.69
N PHE A 442 -20.71 -10.09 -12.67
CA PHE A 442 -20.06 -10.19 -11.37
C PHE A 442 -21.06 -10.17 -10.20
N SER A 443 -22.32 -10.50 -10.48
CA SER A 443 -23.44 -10.30 -9.54
C SER A 443 -23.57 -11.39 -8.48
N THR A 444 -22.88 -12.52 -8.64
CA THR A 444 -22.88 -13.64 -7.69
C THR A 444 -21.48 -14.02 -7.23
N ASP A 445 -21.38 -14.60 -6.03
CA ASP A 445 -20.11 -15.12 -5.49
C ASP A 445 -19.47 -16.14 -6.44
N GLN A 446 -20.27 -17.05 -7.02
CA GLN A 446 -19.76 -18.08 -7.93
C GLN A 446 -19.16 -17.48 -9.20
N GLN A 447 -19.84 -16.51 -9.84
CA GLN A 447 -19.30 -15.82 -11.01
C GLN A 447 -17.96 -15.13 -10.70
N MET A 448 -17.86 -14.51 -9.51
CA MET A 448 -16.62 -13.87 -9.10
C MET A 448 -15.49 -14.87 -8.83
N MET A 449 -15.78 -15.97 -8.12
CA MET A 449 -14.80 -17.03 -7.84
C MET A 449 -14.31 -17.70 -9.13
N ASP A 450 -15.22 -17.93 -10.07
CA ASP A 450 -14.94 -18.48 -11.40
C ASP A 450 -14.05 -17.55 -12.21
N TRP A 451 -14.42 -16.27 -12.29
CA TRP A 451 -13.61 -15.24 -12.93
C TRP A 451 -12.23 -15.13 -12.29
N PHE A 452 -12.17 -15.16 -10.95
CA PHE A 452 -10.91 -15.10 -10.20
C PHE A 452 -10.00 -16.29 -10.51
N ALA A 453 -10.53 -17.51 -10.52
CA ALA A 453 -9.74 -18.72 -10.79
C ALA A 453 -9.18 -18.74 -12.21
N ILE A 454 -10.02 -18.40 -13.20
CA ILE A 454 -9.62 -18.34 -14.61
C ILE A 454 -8.57 -17.27 -14.83
N ASN A 455 -8.83 -16.04 -14.39
CA ASN A 455 -7.93 -14.92 -14.64
C ASN A 455 -6.65 -15.00 -13.82
N SER A 456 -6.69 -15.53 -12.60
CA SER A 456 -5.45 -15.82 -11.87
C SER A 456 -4.55 -16.78 -12.64
N SER A 457 -5.11 -17.87 -13.19
CA SER A 457 -4.35 -18.84 -14.01
C SER A 457 -3.75 -18.18 -15.26
N ARG A 458 -4.55 -17.34 -15.95
CA ARG A 458 -4.09 -16.57 -17.12
C ARG A 458 -2.95 -15.60 -16.77
N VAL A 459 -3.12 -14.81 -15.72
CA VAL A 459 -2.17 -13.78 -15.29
C VAL A 459 -0.83 -14.39 -14.92
N VAL A 460 -0.82 -15.47 -14.15
CA VAL A 460 0.44 -16.13 -13.74
C VAL A 460 1.03 -17.02 -14.83
N GLY A 461 0.25 -17.30 -15.90
CA GLY A 461 0.66 -18.18 -16.99
C GLY A 461 0.87 -19.63 -16.56
N ARG A 462 0.09 -20.10 -15.57
CA ARG A 462 0.15 -21.46 -15.03
C ARG A 462 -1.23 -22.02 -14.78
N ASP A 463 -1.39 -23.32 -14.94
CA ASP A 463 -2.62 -24.03 -14.59
C ASP A 463 -2.75 -24.15 -13.06
N LEU A 464 -3.57 -23.30 -12.45
CA LEU A 464 -3.76 -23.27 -11.00
C LEU A 464 -4.87 -24.22 -10.50
N ARG A 465 -5.45 -25.09 -11.35
CA ARG A 465 -6.53 -26.00 -10.92
C ARG A 465 -6.11 -26.86 -9.73
N GLY A 466 -4.93 -27.49 -9.80
CA GLY A 466 -4.41 -28.30 -8.70
C GLY A 466 -4.18 -27.49 -7.42
N PHE A 467 -3.84 -26.21 -7.53
CA PHE A 467 -3.65 -25.31 -6.39
C PHE A 467 -4.98 -24.97 -5.72
N PHE A 468 -5.98 -24.59 -6.52
CA PHE A 468 -7.33 -24.31 -6.04
C PHE A 468 -7.99 -25.55 -5.43
N ASP A 469 -7.83 -26.72 -6.05
CA ASP A 469 -8.34 -28.00 -5.53
C ASP A 469 -7.76 -28.34 -4.17
N LYS A 470 -6.45 -28.17 -4.03
CA LYS A 470 -5.75 -28.48 -2.78
C LYS A 470 -6.15 -27.53 -1.64
N TRP A 471 -6.45 -26.27 -1.98
CA TRP A 471 -7.07 -25.31 -1.05
C TRP A 471 -8.59 -25.47 -0.88
N LYS A 472 -9.23 -26.35 -1.64
CA LYS A 472 -10.69 -26.54 -1.69
C LYS A 472 -11.44 -25.25 -2.07
N PHE A 473 -10.84 -24.43 -2.92
CA PHE A 473 -11.47 -23.23 -3.46
C PHE A 473 -12.64 -23.63 -4.38
N PRO A 474 -13.87 -23.12 -4.18
CA PRO A 474 -15.07 -23.66 -4.84
C PRO A 474 -15.35 -22.98 -6.20
N TYR A 475 -14.45 -23.16 -7.17
CA TYR A 475 -14.70 -22.75 -8.57
C TYR A 475 -15.46 -23.84 -9.35
N SER A 476 -16.26 -23.44 -10.34
CA SER A 476 -17.19 -24.32 -11.06
C SER A 476 -16.50 -25.34 -11.97
N ALA A 477 -17.24 -26.37 -12.39
CA ALA A 477 -16.76 -27.37 -13.35
C ALA A 477 -16.48 -26.73 -14.72
N GLU A 478 -17.31 -25.76 -15.10
CA GLU A 478 -17.15 -24.95 -16.31
C GLU A 478 -15.84 -24.15 -16.25
N SER A 479 -15.55 -23.52 -15.11
CA SER A 479 -14.29 -22.79 -14.91
C SER A 479 -13.07 -23.72 -14.88
N ARG A 480 -13.22 -24.92 -14.31
CA ARG A 480 -12.20 -25.97 -14.39
C ARG A 480 -11.91 -26.37 -15.82
N GLN A 481 -12.93 -26.53 -16.65
CA GLN A 481 -12.73 -26.83 -18.07
C GLN A 481 -12.10 -25.63 -18.79
N ALA A 482 -12.56 -24.41 -18.52
CA ALA A 482 -12.01 -23.19 -19.11
C ALA A 482 -10.51 -23.02 -18.81
N ILE A 483 -10.05 -23.34 -17.60
CA ILE A 483 -8.60 -23.31 -17.28
C ILE A 483 -7.86 -24.45 -18.00
N ALA A 484 -8.47 -25.64 -18.11
CA ALA A 484 -7.89 -26.76 -18.85
C ALA A 484 -7.62 -26.40 -20.32
N ASP A 485 -8.59 -25.72 -20.94
CA ASP A 485 -8.57 -25.34 -22.34
C ASP A 485 -7.51 -24.27 -22.66
N LEU A 486 -7.00 -23.55 -21.64
CA LEU A 486 -5.87 -22.62 -21.81
C LEU A 486 -4.54 -23.35 -22.06
N GLN A 487 -4.45 -24.65 -21.77
CA GLN A 487 -3.26 -25.48 -21.98
C GLN A 487 -1.99 -24.89 -21.34
N LEU A 488 -2.14 -24.26 -20.17
CA LEU A 488 -1.02 -23.64 -19.44
C LEU A 488 -0.13 -24.71 -18.78
N PRO A 489 1.20 -24.46 -18.67
CA PRO A 489 2.09 -25.34 -17.94
C PRO A 489 1.72 -25.38 -16.44
N GLN A 490 2.12 -26.46 -15.76
CA GLN A 490 1.88 -26.60 -14.34
C GLN A 490 2.80 -25.66 -13.54
N PRO A 491 2.42 -25.23 -12.33
CA PRO A 491 3.33 -24.52 -11.45
C PRO A 491 4.60 -25.34 -11.21
N ILE A 492 5.77 -24.68 -11.30
CA ILE A 492 7.06 -25.32 -11.11
C ILE A 492 7.12 -25.85 -9.68
N LYS A 493 7.42 -27.15 -9.53
CA LYS A 493 7.73 -27.74 -8.22
C LYS A 493 9.25 -27.67 -8.05
N PRO A 494 9.79 -26.73 -7.26
CA PRO A 494 11.23 -26.48 -7.24
C PRO A 494 11.96 -27.74 -6.75
N SER A 495 12.97 -28.16 -7.52
CA SER A 495 13.74 -29.39 -7.27
C SER A 495 15.15 -29.13 -6.73
N VAL A 496 15.64 -27.91 -6.89
CA VAL A 496 16.95 -27.46 -6.41
C VAL A 496 16.83 -26.09 -5.75
N GLN A 497 17.64 -25.84 -4.73
CA GLN A 497 17.62 -24.60 -3.97
C GLN A 497 19.03 -24.25 -3.55
N TYR A 498 19.41 -22.99 -3.77
CA TYR A 498 20.69 -22.45 -3.39
C TYR A 498 20.48 -21.19 -2.57
N SER A 499 21.29 -21.02 -1.53
CA SER A 499 21.32 -19.77 -0.77
C SER A 499 22.75 -19.42 -0.39
N VAL A 500 23.06 -18.14 -0.49
CA VAL A 500 24.38 -17.59 -0.17
C VAL A 500 24.24 -16.15 0.30
N ASP A 501 24.81 -15.87 1.47
CA ASP A 501 24.79 -14.53 2.06
C ASP A 501 25.77 -13.60 1.34
N TRP A 502 25.37 -12.35 1.16
CA TRP A 502 26.19 -11.32 0.54
C TRP A 502 26.32 -10.07 1.41
N THR A 503 27.53 -9.77 1.87
CA THR A 503 27.84 -8.48 2.50
C THR A 503 28.43 -7.54 1.45
N LEU A 504 27.58 -6.68 0.87
CA LEU A 504 27.91 -5.78 -0.24
C LEU A 504 29.05 -4.81 0.09
N SER A 505 29.05 -4.27 1.31
CA SER A 505 30.07 -3.32 1.78
C SER A 505 31.46 -3.95 1.93
N ALA A 506 31.54 -5.27 2.10
CA ALA A 506 32.80 -6.01 2.24
C ALA A 506 33.34 -6.49 0.88
N GLN A 507 32.44 -6.95 0.00
CA GLN A 507 32.82 -7.51 -1.29
C GLN A 507 31.79 -7.11 -2.36
N PRO A 508 32.16 -6.27 -3.35
CA PRO A 508 31.21 -5.76 -4.34
C PRO A 508 30.85 -6.78 -5.43
N THR A 509 31.41 -8.00 -5.38
CA THR A 509 31.15 -9.08 -6.34
C THR A 509 30.93 -10.40 -5.61
N LEU A 510 29.83 -11.08 -5.91
CA LEU A 510 29.53 -12.43 -5.43
C LEU A 510 29.47 -13.39 -6.60
N GLU A 511 30.04 -14.59 -6.43
CA GLU A 511 30.08 -15.63 -7.45
C GLU A 511 29.59 -16.95 -6.86
N GLY A 512 29.02 -17.80 -7.71
CA GLY A 512 28.61 -19.14 -7.29
C GLY A 512 28.40 -20.08 -8.46
N VAL A 513 28.11 -21.34 -8.12
CA VAL A 513 27.99 -22.45 -9.07
C VAL A 513 26.67 -23.17 -8.83
N ILE A 514 25.96 -23.47 -9.91
CA ILE A 514 24.77 -24.31 -9.93
C ILE A 514 25.10 -25.56 -10.75
N PRO A 515 25.24 -26.74 -10.11
CA PRO A 515 25.29 -28.00 -10.82
C PRO A 515 24.04 -28.23 -11.66
N VAL A 516 24.25 -28.51 -12.95
CA VAL A 516 23.15 -28.76 -13.89
C VAL A 516 22.97 -30.26 -14.07
N PRO A 517 21.77 -30.81 -13.84
CA PRO A 517 21.50 -32.21 -14.15
C PRO A 517 21.73 -32.50 -15.64
N LEU A 518 22.30 -33.65 -15.98
CA LEU A 518 22.74 -34.00 -17.34
C LEU A 518 21.69 -33.79 -18.45
N LEU A 519 20.40 -33.94 -18.13
CA LEU A 519 19.29 -33.79 -19.09
C LEU A 519 18.68 -32.38 -19.13
N LYS A 520 19.21 -31.42 -18.38
CA LYS A 520 18.68 -30.05 -18.23
C LYS A 520 19.62 -29.04 -18.87
N HIS A 521 19.86 -29.14 -20.18
CA HIS A 521 20.66 -28.17 -20.92
C HIS A 521 19.98 -26.78 -20.96
N SER A 522 20.77 -25.72 -21.13
CA SER A 522 20.30 -24.32 -21.23
C SER A 522 19.57 -23.79 -19.99
N LEU A 523 20.26 -23.75 -18.85
CA LEU A 523 19.75 -23.06 -17.67
C LEU A 523 20.05 -21.56 -17.71
N GLY A 524 19.17 -20.79 -17.08
CA GLY A 524 19.38 -19.38 -16.77
C GLY A 524 18.69 -18.98 -15.45
N LEU A 525 18.89 -17.72 -15.08
CA LEU A 525 18.33 -17.11 -13.87
C LEU A 525 17.42 -15.95 -14.27
N VAL A 526 16.21 -15.93 -13.72
CA VAL A 526 15.19 -14.90 -13.96
C VAL A 526 14.69 -14.32 -12.65
N ALA A 527 14.18 -13.10 -12.67
CA ALA A 527 13.49 -12.50 -11.55
C ALA A 527 12.06 -13.06 -11.41
N TYR A 528 11.43 -12.84 -10.25
CA TYR A 528 10.04 -13.25 -10.02
C TYR A 528 9.03 -12.14 -10.36
N GLY A 529 9.41 -10.88 -10.16
CA GLY A 529 8.61 -9.72 -10.56
C GLY A 529 9.29 -8.85 -11.61
N LYS A 530 8.49 -8.16 -12.42
CA LYS A 530 8.99 -7.25 -13.47
C LYS A 530 9.80 -6.07 -12.92
N GLU A 531 9.53 -5.65 -11.68
CA GLU A 531 10.31 -4.60 -11.00
C GLU A 531 11.73 -5.08 -10.62
N GLU A 532 11.93 -6.39 -10.50
CA GLU A 532 13.18 -7.01 -10.05
C GLU A 532 14.11 -7.40 -11.21
N GLY A 533 13.57 -7.57 -12.43
CA GLY A 533 14.33 -7.91 -13.64
C GLY A 533 13.51 -8.72 -14.66
N PRO A 534 14.15 -9.29 -15.69
CA PRO A 534 13.49 -10.17 -16.66
C PRO A 534 12.91 -11.41 -15.98
N THR A 535 11.64 -11.73 -16.24
CA THR A 535 10.90 -12.82 -15.57
C THR A 535 10.86 -14.13 -16.38
N SER A 536 11.46 -14.14 -17.56
CA SER A 536 11.54 -15.30 -18.45
C SER A 536 12.90 -15.39 -19.13
N LEU A 537 13.27 -16.61 -19.53
CA LEU A 537 14.43 -16.81 -20.39
C LEU A 537 14.11 -16.31 -21.80
N GLN A 538 15.09 -15.69 -22.46
CA GLN A 538 14.92 -15.22 -23.83
C GLN A 538 16.22 -15.32 -24.64
N MET A 539 16.10 -15.30 -25.96
CA MET A 539 17.27 -15.11 -26.83
C MET A 539 17.70 -13.64 -26.71
N VAL A 540 18.93 -13.40 -26.26
CA VAL A 540 19.42 -12.04 -26.01
C VAL A 540 20.60 -11.77 -26.94
N GLU A 541 20.49 -10.70 -27.73
CA GLU A 541 21.55 -10.18 -28.59
C GLU A 541 22.02 -8.83 -28.02
N ASN A 542 23.33 -8.59 -27.97
CA ASN A 542 23.94 -7.31 -27.59
C ASN A 542 23.80 -6.85 -26.12
N GLU A 543 23.38 -7.72 -25.19
CA GLU A 543 23.48 -7.44 -23.75
C GLU A 543 24.67 -8.19 -23.12
N SER A 544 25.43 -7.50 -22.28
CA SER A 544 26.56 -8.09 -21.56
C SER A 544 26.22 -8.57 -20.13
N TYR A 545 25.13 -8.06 -19.55
CA TYR A 545 24.68 -8.42 -18.20
C TYR A 545 23.17 -8.16 -18.04
N THR A 546 22.57 -8.84 -17.07
CA THR A 546 21.19 -8.59 -16.62
C THR A 546 21.18 -7.55 -15.52
N LYS A 547 20.34 -6.52 -15.64
CA LYS A 547 20.06 -5.60 -14.52
C LYS A 547 19.02 -6.25 -13.60
N LEU A 548 19.36 -6.33 -12.33
CA LEU A 548 18.50 -6.86 -11.28
C LEU A 548 18.28 -5.79 -10.22
N THR A 549 17.06 -5.70 -9.69
CA THR A 549 16.72 -4.75 -8.62
C THR A 549 16.22 -5.52 -7.42
N THR A 550 16.64 -5.12 -6.22
CA THR A 550 16.10 -5.63 -4.96
C THR A 550 15.92 -4.50 -3.95
N LEU A 551 15.02 -4.69 -2.99
CA LEU A 551 14.79 -3.74 -1.92
C LEU A 551 15.66 -4.07 -0.71
N VAL A 552 16.31 -3.05 -0.17
CA VAL A 552 17.00 -3.10 1.11
C VAL A 552 16.33 -2.14 2.08
N VAL A 553 16.25 -2.54 3.36
CA VAL A 553 15.57 -1.78 4.40
C VAL A 553 16.44 -1.75 5.64
N GLY A 554 16.66 -0.54 6.15
CA GLY A 554 17.42 -0.28 7.37
C GLY A 554 16.54 -0.16 8.60
N SER A 555 17.13 0.30 9.71
CA SER A 555 16.42 0.55 10.96
C SER A 555 15.26 1.53 10.79
N LYS A 556 15.40 2.54 9.93
CA LYS A 556 14.38 3.59 9.71
C LYS A 556 13.12 3.15 8.94
N ARG A 557 13.01 1.87 8.55
CA ARG A 557 11.84 1.29 7.85
C ARG A 557 11.49 2.00 6.51
N VAL A 558 12.48 2.63 5.88
CA VAL A 558 12.36 3.20 4.53
C VAL A 558 13.00 2.24 3.53
N PRO A 559 12.31 1.89 2.43
CA PRO A 559 12.86 1.00 1.43
C PRO A 559 13.76 1.75 0.46
N TYR A 560 14.84 1.10 0.06
CA TYR A 560 15.67 1.59 -1.01
C TYR A 560 15.90 0.50 -2.04
N SER A 561 15.79 0.88 -3.31
CA SER A 561 16.14 -0.01 -4.41
C SER A 561 17.64 -0.04 -4.60
N VAL A 562 18.20 -1.25 -4.66
CA VAL A 562 19.59 -1.51 -5.03
C VAL A 562 19.59 -2.23 -6.37
N VAL A 563 20.35 -1.69 -7.31
CA VAL A 563 20.56 -2.24 -8.65
C VAL A 563 21.87 -3.03 -8.69
N LEU A 564 21.78 -4.23 -9.26
CA LEU A 564 22.86 -5.21 -9.37
C LEU A 564 23.03 -5.61 -10.84
N ARG A 565 24.27 -5.94 -11.23
CA ARG A 565 24.58 -6.52 -12.54
C ARG A 565 24.81 -8.02 -12.40
N GLY A 566 24.00 -8.82 -13.07
CA GLY A 566 24.09 -10.27 -13.07
C GLY A 566 24.65 -10.82 -14.39
N THR A 567 25.67 -11.67 -14.31
CA THR A 567 26.22 -12.41 -15.45
C THR A 567 26.27 -13.90 -15.19
N LEU A 568 26.35 -14.68 -16.27
CA LEU A 568 26.32 -16.14 -16.23
C LEU A 568 27.24 -16.72 -17.31
N ARG A 569 28.01 -17.75 -16.95
CA ARG A 569 28.86 -18.56 -17.83
C ARG A 569 28.43 -20.03 -17.74
N ARG A 570 28.29 -20.68 -18.88
CA ARG A 570 27.80 -22.06 -19.00
C ARG A 570 28.96 -22.98 -19.33
N GLY A 571 29.30 -23.89 -18.43
CA GLY A 571 30.37 -24.86 -18.63
C GLY A 571 31.70 -24.20 -19.03
N GLU A 572 32.25 -24.64 -20.16
CA GLU A 572 33.53 -24.19 -20.72
C GLU A 572 33.42 -22.98 -21.67
N CYS A 573 32.26 -22.32 -21.77
CA CYS A 573 32.07 -21.23 -22.73
C CYS A 573 33.03 -20.06 -22.50
N GLU A 574 33.54 -19.50 -23.60
CA GLU A 574 34.33 -18.27 -23.59
C GLU A 574 33.42 -17.07 -23.30
N GLY A 575 33.63 -16.44 -22.14
CA GLY A 575 32.93 -15.22 -21.74
C GLY A 575 31.70 -15.44 -20.86
N GLU A 576 31.25 -14.34 -20.25
CA GLU A 576 30.02 -14.27 -19.45
C GLU A 576 28.94 -13.55 -20.27
N GLY A 577 27.68 -13.98 -20.15
CA GLY A 577 26.52 -13.34 -20.76
C GLY A 577 25.45 -12.96 -19.73
N PRO A 578 24.31 -12.41 -20.17
CA PRO A 578 23.20 -12.07 -19.30
C PRO A 578 22.59 -13.35 -18.68
N MET A 579 22.21 -13.26 -17.40
CA MET A 579 21.62 -14.34 -16.61
C MET A 579 20.36 -14.95 -17.21
N HIS A 580 19.49 -14.11 -17.79
CA HIS A 580 18.22 -14.51 -18.39
C HIS A 580 18.34 -14.96 -19.86
N GLY A 581 19.56 -14.92 -20.42
CA GLY A 581 19.80 -15.35 -21.79
C GLY A 581 19.68 -16.87 -21.94
N ILE A 582 19.16 -17.32 -23.08
CA ILE A 582 19.22 -18.72 -23.50
C ILE A 582 20.54 -18.96 -24.23
N GLY A 583 21.22 -20.06 -23.90
CA GLY A 583 22.38 -20.52 -24.65
C GLY A 583 22.84 -21.90 -24.21
N THR A 584 23.53 -22.59 -25.11
CA THR A 584 24.17 -23.89 -24.87
C THR A 584 25.68 -23.75 -25.00
N CYS A 585 26.42 -24.64 -24.34
CA CYS A 585 27.85 -24.78 -24.53
C CYS A 585 28.20 -26.21 -24.91
N ALA A 586 29.11 -26.40 -25.86
CA ALA A 586 29.72 -27.70 -26.09
C ALA A 586 30.85 -27.89 -25.08
N GLY A 587 30.83 -28.98 -24.31
CA GLY A 587 31.83 -29.25 -23.26
C GLY A 587 31.41 -30.37 -22.33
N GLN A 588 32.33 -30.77 -21.43
CA GLN A 588 32.07 -31.79 -20.40
C GLN A 588 31.64 -31.15 -19.08
N ASP A 589 31.98 -29.88 -18.85
CA ASP A 589 31.46 -29.12 -17.74
C ASP A 589 30.01 -28.69 -18.01
N HIS A 590 29.08 -29.25 -17.25
CA HIS A 590 27.66 -28.90 -17.34
C HIS A 590 27.27 -27.79 -16.36
N ASN A 591 28.16 -27.33 -15.48
CA ASN A 591 27.81 -26.38 -14.44
C ASN A 591 27.46 -24.99 -15.00
N VAL A 592 26.68 -24.25 -14.22
CA VAL A 592 26.38 -22.84 -14.46
C VAL A 592 27.07 -22.00 -13.41
N TYR A 593 27.97 -21.14 -13.85
CA TYR A 593 28.69 -20.19 -13.01
C TYR A 593 27.99 -18.85 -13.13
N TRP A 594 27.53 -18.30 -12.00
CA TRP A 594 26.83 -17.03 -11.97
C TRP A 594 27.62 -16.01 -11.16
N LYS A 595 27.41 -14.73 -11.46
CA LYS A 595 28.11 -13.61 -10.83
C LYS A 595 27.20 -12.41 -10.67
N LEU A 596 27.15 -11.87 -9.47
CA LEU A 596 26.45 -10.64 -9.13
C LEU A 596 27.48 -9.57 -8.80
N ARG A 597 27.33 -8.37 -9.37
CA ARG A 597 28.19 -7.22 -9.10
C ARG A 597 27.36 -6.03 -8.66
N TYR A 598 27.78 -5.39 -7.57
CA TYR A 598 27.31 -4.07 -7.18
C TYR A 598 28.21 -3.01 -7.81
N VAL A 599 27.60 -2.15 -8.63
CA VAL A 599 28.30 -1.07 -9.33
C VAL A 599 27.76 0.26 -8.82
N PRO A 600 28.58 1.09 -8.15
CA PRO A 600 28.12 2.36 -7.58
C PRO A 600 27.45 3.29 -8.60
N SER A 601 27.91 3.31 -9.85
CA SER A 601 27.32 4.16 -10.91
C SER A 601 25.89 3.81 -11.28
N ASP A 602 25.39 2.61 -10.94
CA ASP A 602 24.00 2.23 -11.15
C ASP A 602 23.10 2.58 -9.96
N ASN A 603 23.70 3.04 -8.84
CA ASN A 603 23.06 3.31 -7.56
C ASN A 603 23.35 4.75 -7.13
N LEU A 604 22.90 5.71 -7.95
CA LEU A 604 23.29 7.12 -7.82
C LEU A 604 22.66 7.86 -6.63
N LEU A 605 21.61 7.30 -6.03
CA LEU A 605 20.98 7.88 -4.84
C LEU A 605 21.78 7.46 -3.60
N PRO A 606 22.42 8.40 -2.88
CA PRO A 606 23.14 8.06 -1.66
C PRO A 606 22.15 7.51 -0.63
N LEU A 607 22.47 6.35 -0.09
CA LEU A 607 21.74 5.80 1.04
C LEU A 607 22.12 6.57 2.31
N PRO A 608 21.16 6.82 3.21
CA PRO A 608 21.45 7.30 4.55
C PRO A 608 22.42 6.39 5.32
N ASP A 609 23.01 6.91 6.38
CA ASP A 609 23.73 6.09 7.36
C ASP A 609 22.76 5.11 8.02
N ASP A 610 23.00 3.81 7.80
CA ASP A 610 22.25 2.72 8.39
C ASP A 610 22.93 1.37 8.08
N ASN A 611 22.42 0.32 8.72
CA ASN A 611 22.67 -1.06 8.31
C ASN A 611 21.46 -1.57 7.55
N TYR A 612 21.60 -1.65 6.23
CA TYR A 612 20.56 -2.14 5.35
C TYR A 612 20.66 -3.64 5.17
N GLU A 613 19.49 -4.26 5.04
CA GLU A 613 19.42 -5.66 4.67
C GLU A 613 18.26 -5.87 3.69
N GLY A 614 18.43 -6.82 2.78
CA GLY A 614 17.46 -7.16 1.75
C GLY A 614 17.64 -8.60 1.30
N VAL A 615 16.86 -9.03 0.32
CA VAL A 615 17.01 -10.36 -0.28
C VAL A 615 16.76 -10.29 -1.77
N LEU A 616 17.72 -10.72 -2.57
CA LEU A 616 17.51 -10.98 -3.99
C LEU A 616 17.07 -12.43 -4.16
N ARG A 617 16.00 -12.67 -4.92
CA ARG A 617 15.53 -14.02 -5.25
C ARG A 617 15.45 -14.18 -6.76
N LEU A 618 16.06 -15.25 -7.26
CA LEU A 618 16.06 -15.57 -8.68
C LEU A 618 15.54 -16.99 -8.89
N GLY A 619 14.67 -17.14 -9.89
CA GLY A 619 14.21 -18.42 -10.38
C GLY A 619 15.26 -19.05 -11.28
N ILE A 620 15.65 -20.28 -10.96
CA ILE A 620 16.45 -21.13 -11.85
C ILE A 620 15.47 -21.77 -12.82
N ARG A 621 15.72 -21.62 -14.12
CA ARG A 621 14.85 -22.09 -15.20
C ARG A 621 15.64 -22.87 -16.23
N ALA A 622 15.03 -23.91 -16.79
CA ALA A 622 15.53 -24.61 -17.97
C ALA A 622 14.77 -24.11 -19.21
N ALA A 623 15.48 -23.84 -20.31
CA ALA A 623 14.85 -23.33 -21.54
C ALA A 623 13.89 -24.33 -22.21
N TYR A 624 14.11 -25.63 -22.02
CA TYR A 624 13.37 -26.71 -22.69
C TYR A 624 12.60 -27.62 -21.72
N ASP A 625 12.46 -27.21 -20.46
CA ASP A 625 11.60 -27.89 -19.49
C ASP A 625 10.93 -26.85 -18.58
N GLU A 626 9.71 -26.50 -18.96
CA GLU A 626 8.91 -25.45 -18.32
C GLU A 626 8.43 -25.82 -16.90
N ASN A 627 8.48 -27.11 -16.56
CA ASN A 627 8.04 -27.64 -15.26
C ASN A 627 9.21 -27.84 -14.28
N TRP A 628 10.46 -27.78 -14.78
CA TRP A 628 11.66 -27.92 -13.96
C TRP A 628 12.23 -26.55 -13.58
N GLY A 629 12.62 -26.43 -12.32
CA GLY A 629 13.30 -25.24 -11.84
C GLY A 629 13.74 -25.35 -10.39
N GLY A 630 14.20 -24.23 -9.87
CA GLY A 630 14.66 -24.07 -8.51
C GLY A 630 14.80 -22.62 -8.12
N THR A 631 15.40 -22.38 -6.96
CA THR A 631 15.57 -21.03 -6.41
C THR A 631 17.05 -20.73 -6.13
N LEU A 632 17.45 -19.48 -6.36
CA LEU A 632 18.66 -18.88 -5.83
C LEU A 632 18.24 -17.71 -4.93
N THR A 633 18.54 -17.82 -3.63
CA THR A 633 18.25 -16.79 -2.62
C THR A 633 19.53 -16.16 -2.11
N VAL A 634 19.67 -14.86 -2.28
CA VAL A 634 20.85 -14.09 -1.85
C VAL A 634 20.42 -13.06 -0.80
N PRO A 635 20.49 -13.39 0.50
CA PRO A 635 20.35 -12.38 1.55
C PRO A 635 21.48 -11.36 1.43
N ILE A 636 21.13 -10.08 1.51
CA ILE A 636 22.03 -8.96 1.29
C ILE A 636 22.17 -8.17 2.59
N LYS A 637 23.40 -7.82 2.94
CA LYS A 637 23.75 -6.86 4.00
C LYS A 637 24.57 -5.73 3.39
N LEU A 638 24.21 -4.49 3.68
CA LEU A 638 24.86 -3.29 3.19
C LEU A 638 24.98 -2.27 4.33
N ALA A 639 26.20 -2.09 4.83
CA ALA A 639 26.49 -1.05 5.82
C ALA A 639 26.89 0.24 5.10
N VAL A 640 26.26 1.36 5.47
CA VAL A 640 26.54 2.69 4.92
C VAL A 640 26.91 3.62 6.07
N SER A 641 28.05 4.32 5.93
CA SER A 641 28.49 5.34 6.89
C SER A 641 29.04 6.55 6.15
N LYS A 642 28.70 7.78 6.58
CA LYS A 642 29.16 9.08 6.06
C LYS A 642 30.68 9.24 5.89
N ASN A 643 31.49 8.31 6.44
CA ASN A 643 32.95 8.28 6.29
C ASN A 643 33.45 7.43 5.11
N GLN A 644 32.59 6.96 4.20
CA GLN A 644 32.94 6.21 2.99
C GLN A 644 32.63 6.96 1.70
#